data_AF-A0A4Y7NLH6-F1
#
_entry.id   AF-A0A4Y7NLH6-F1
#
_cell.length_a   1.000
_cell.length_b   1.000
_cell.length_c   1.000
_cell.angle_alpha   90.00
_cell.angle_beta   90.00
_cell.angle_gamma   90.00
#
_symmetry.space_group_name_H-M   'P 1'
#
loop_
_entity.id
_entity.type
_entity.pdbx_description
1 polymer ?
#
loop_
_entity_poly.entity_id
_entity_poly.type
_entity_poly.pdbx_seq_one_letter_code
_entity_poly.pdbx_strand_id
1 'polypeptide(L)'
;MLYFDRIEVVNILSSASVYDIVKNYTADYDRSLIYNKIHHELNQFCSVHTLQEVYIDLFDQIDENLKTALQADLNILAPGLQIHGVRVTKPKIPEAIRKNYELVEAEKTKLLIAREYQKVVEKDAETERKKAVIEAEKEAQVAKINFEQKVMEKESIKTMSIIEDEIVTNRQKSRADADYYSLERQAKANELLLTREYLELKRYESITANTKLYFGTNIPTLFMNSDQQLSGASDLKKNKPKVLKSSEHSSHSKSGVSKTSGGKFSIGSVYSSFGVVAIGVVSWFVYQGYLETRVNSPLVESKVVFPTSHDFPERYWGSFRPGVYFGMKTREPQSLLAGLMWFMPDIAASGGNFNLRHLCDQGDNLEQYGWREHDGKNFGVQVITDKFIQLETTFVTKLGGNHGGDWTARIQVEPRMKELVGQQVTLFFYLTLDDNGRGLFQPIRMIDNMDTSGMNPNESVKFLGLSAVHGHTEKLGDFRVSFHHSNERSVVHTAYLSTSVASPHLVKDALQSGLRLMEDKKSKERHISLAGVLFPKEDTQRQPNLVVHQVTAKLPFQLEVVYESNSFADRGVMLRGEVYNALLHKYRKDFRMQFESKFHLMEKGYSEEEQEFAMAAMSNLVGGIGYFYGSSKVISMHNKEPVPYWNAPLYTAVPSRSFFPRGFLWDEGFHNLIISQWDREISFDIMAHWFDLMNVEGWIPREQILGSEARARVPDEFVVQKNNQGNPPTFFLVLDAMFKNRPVRDISTLELEQLNRLWPRLVSWYNWFNTSLHGPEPGSYYWRGRDTASPRELNPKSLSSGLDDYPRASHPTPDERHLDLRCWITLSAKVMASIADIIGRDGRKYREAFVFLSDNELLNKQHWSSNTNRYADYGLHSTNVTLRRPKGNPGQPKPDKIRVVLEEPSHRFVDDTFGYVSLFPLIIEIIQPDSHQLGQVLQDLRNPNLLWTKYGLRSLAKTSPMYNKRNTEHDPPYWRGPIWININYLVVRALHNYSKIEGPHQARATLLYNELRENIITNILREYQKTGYIWEQYNDVTGAGQGCRPFTGWSTLVLLLMSETYV
;
A
#
# COMPACT_ATOMS: atom_id res chain seq x y z
N MET A 1 -54.90 -14.46 16.06
CA MET A 1 -55.96 -13.69 15.38
C MET A 1 -55.30 -12.59 14.57
N LEU A 2 -55.74 -12.35 13.34
CA LEU A 2 -55.43 -11.12 12.61
C LEU A 2 -56.26 -9.98 13.21
N TYR A 3 -55.73 -8.76 13.20
CA TYR A 3 -56.49 -7.55 13.55
C TYR A 3 -56.13 -6.41 12.62
N PHE A 4 -57.14 -5.69 12.14
CA PHE A 4 -57.03 -4.55 11.24
C PHE A 4 -57.33 -3.28 12.05
N ASP A 5 -56.34 -2.39 12.21
CA ASP A 5 -56.43 -1.23 13.11
C ASP A 5 -57.51 -0.23 12.69
N ARG A 6 -57.66 0.03 11.39
CA ARG A 6 -58.67 0.94 10.81
C ARG A 6 -59.17 0.46 9.46
N ILE A 7 -60.43 0.79 9.19
CA ILE A 7 -61.08 0.68 7.89
C ILE A 7 -61.81 2.00 7.68
N GLU A 8 -61.51 2.69 6.58
CA GLU A 8 -62.08 3.99 6.23
C GLU A 8 -62.92 3.83 4.96
N VAL A 9 -64.11 4.44 4.92
CA VAL A 9 -65.04 4.34 3.79
C VAL A 9 -65.54 5.73 3.40
N VAL A 10 -65.60 5.99 2.11
CA VAL A 10 -66.15 7.23 1.54
C VAL A 10 -67.37 6.86 0.71
N ASN A 11 -68.56 7.28 1.15
CA ASN A 11 -69.84 7.08 0.46
C ASN A 11 -70.52 8.41 0.11
N ILE A 12 -71.36 8.38 -0.93
CA ILE A 12 -72.14 9.51 -1.44
C ILE A 12 -73.59 9.06 -1.58
N LEU A 13 -74.52 9.83 -1.01
CA LEU A 13 -75.96 9.61 -1.08
C LEU A 13 -76.58 10.57 -2.10
N SER A 14 -77.28 10.02 -3.09
CA SER A 14 -77.98 10.80 -4.13
C SER A 14 -79.10 11.65 -3.52
N SER A 15 -79.14 12.94 -3.87
CA SER A 15 -80.11 13.92 -3.36
C SER A 15 -81.58 13.49 -3.57
N ALA A 16 -81.85 12.78 -4.68
CA ALA A 16 -83.18 12.26 -4.99
C ALA A 16 -83.63 11.09 -4.07
N SER A 17 -82.71 10.45 -3.35
CA SER A 17 -82.97 9.26 -2.53
C SER A 17 -82.79 9.51 -1.01
N VAL A 18 -82.41 10.72 -0.61
CA VAL A 18 -82.17 11.07 0.81
C VAL A 18 -83.39 10.79 1.67
N TYR A 19 -84.58 11.21 1.21
CA TYR A 19 -85.81 11.08 2.00
C TYR A 19 -86.16 9.62 2.30
N ASP A 20 -86.14 8.74 1.30
CA ASP A 20 -86.52 7.34 1.49
C ASP A 20 -85.47 6.55 2.29
N ILE A 21 -84.18 6.82 2.07
CA ILE A 21 -83.10 6.14 2.81
C ILE A 21 -83.09 6.59 4.28
N VAL A 22 -83.23 7.88 4.58
CA VAL A 22 -83.32 8.37 5.97
C VAL A 22 -84.62 7.95 6.65
N LYS A 23 -85.73 7.84 5.91
CA LYS A 23 -87.01 7.33 6.44
C LYS A 23 -86.96 5.85 6.81
N ASN A 24 -86.25 5.04 6.02
CA ASN A 24 -86.20 3.58 6.22
C ASN A 24 -85.06 3.13 7.14
N TYR A 25 -83.92 3.83 7.14
CA TYR A 25 -82.69 3.44 7.85
C TYR A 25 -82.14 4.50 8.83
N THR A 26 -82.90 5.56 9.10
CA THR A 26 -82.55 6.71 9.97
C THR A 26 -81.38 7.56 9.43
N ALA A 27 -80.94 8.55 10.21
CA ALA A 27 -79.79 9.39 9.85
C ALA A 27 -78.47 8.60 9.82
N ASP A 28 -78.32 7.61 10.72
CA ASP A 28 -77.12 6.76 10.86
C ASP A 28 -77.17 5.54 9.90
N TYR A 29 -77.63 5.76 8.67
CA TYR A 29 -77.83 4.70 7.67
C TYR A 29 -76.51 4.02 7.26
N ASP A 30 -75.39 4.75 7.30
CA ASP A 30 -74.05 4.27 6.95
C ASP A 30 -73.54 3.21 7.95
N ARG A 31 -73.82 3.41 9.24
CA ARG A 31 -73.48 2.44 10.28
C ARG A 31 -74.21 1.12 10.09
N SER A 32 -75.50 1.19 9.77
CA SER A 32 -76.35 -0.01 9.61
C SER A 32 -76.13 -0.74 8.28
N LEU A 33 -75.99 -0.01 7.17
CA LEU A 33 -75.87 -0.59 5.82
C LEU A 33 -74.42 -0.88 5.38
N ILE A 34 -73.43 -0.16 5.91
CA ILE A 34 -72.02 -0.27 5.48
C ILE A 34 -71.14 -0.84 6.61
N TYR A 35 -70.95 -0.11 7.70
CA TYR A 35 -69.93 -0.46 8.70
C TYR A 35 -70.22 -1.78 9.45
N ASN A 36 -71.49 -2.05 9.77
CA ASN A 36 -71.88 -3.34 10.36
C ASN A 36 -71.61 -4.52 9.41
N LYS A 37 -71.64 -4.34 8.08
CA LYS A 37 -71.44 -5.41 7.11
C LYS A 37 -69.96 -5.63 6.75
N ILE A 38 -69.12 -4.60 6.80
CA ILE A 38 -67.67 -4.70 6.57
C ILE A 38 -67.01 -5.80 7.42
N HIS A 39 -67.38 -5.90 8.70
CA HIS A 39 -66.84 -6.94 9.58
C HIS A 39 -67.30 -8.36 9.21
N HIS A 40 -68.41 -8.52 8.49
CA HIS A 40 -68.81 -9.81 7.93
C HIS A 40 -67.96 -10.17 6.71
N GLU A 41 -67.93 -9.29 5.69
CA GLU A 41 -67.24 -9.54 4.43
C GLU A 41 -65.72 -9.72 4.60
N LEU A 42 -65.08 -8.91 5.47
CA LEU A 42 -63.65 -9.04 5.74
C LEU A 42 -63.31 -10.34 6.51
N ASN A 43 -64.19 -10.81 7.40
CA ASN A 43 -64.02 -12.11 8.05
C ASN A 43 -64.24 -13.28 7.07
N GLN A 44 -65.18 -13.14 6.12
CA GLN A 44 -65.41 -14.11 5.06
C GLN A 44 -64.21 -14.18 4.09
N PHE A 45 -63.62 -13.04 3.72
CA PHE A 45 -62.38 -13.02 2.93
C PHE A 45 -61.21 -13.68 3.67
N CYS A 46 -61.05 -13.38 4.97
CA CYS A 46 -59.99 -13.94 5.81
C CYS A 46 -60.20 -15.42 6.21
N SER A 47 -61.33 -16.04 5.91
CA SER A 47 -61.57 -17.47 6.19
C SER A 47 -61.27 -18.40 5.01
N VAL A 48 -61.20 -17.85 3.79
CA VAL A 48 -60.92 -18.59 2.55
C VAL A 48 -59.42 -18.58 2.17
N HIS A 49 -58.66 -17.59 2.67
CA HIS A 49 -57.24 -17.38 2.35
C HIS A 49 -56.31 -17.59 3.54
N THR A 50 -55.06 -17.96 3.28
CA THR A 50 -54.03 -18.13 4.32
C THR A 50 -53.45 -16.79 4.80
N LEU A 51 -52.82 -16.81 5.97
CA LEU A 51 -52.13 -15.65 6.57
C LEU A 51 -51.14 -14.98 5.61
N GLN A 52 -50.46 -15.76 4.76
CA GLN A 52 -49.44 -15.25 3.85
C GLN A 52 -50.06 -14.49 2.68
N GLU A 53 -51.03 -15.10 2.01
CA GLU A 53 -51.71 -14.54 0.85
C GLU A 53 -52.41 -13.22 1.21
N VAL A 54 -53.12 -13.17 2.35
CA VAL A 54 -53.81 -11.97 2.85
C VAL A 54 -52.84 -10.82 3.21
N TYR A 55 -51.59 -11.13 3.57
CA TYR A 55 -50.62 -10.12 4.04
C TYR A 55 -49.66 -9.61 2.94
N ILE A 56 -49.31 -10.49 1.98
CA ILE A 56 -48.30 -10.24 0.95
C ILE A 56 -48.94 -10.11 -0.43
N ASP A 57 -49.68 -11.11 -0.89
CA ASP A 57 -49.99 -11.32 -2.31
C ASP A 57 -51.38 -10.78 -2.75
N LEU A 58 -52.32 -10.63 -1.80
CA LEU A 58 -53.70 -10.19 -2.04
C LEU A 58 -54.09 -8.92 -1.25
N PHE A 59 -53.21 -8.38 -0.41
CA PHE A 59 -53.55 -7.26 0.48
C PHE A 59 -54.05 -6.02 -0.26
N ASP A 60 -53.45 -5.72 -1.41
CA ASP A 60 -53.79 -4.59 -2.28
C ASP A 60 -55.13 -4.78 -3.02
N GLN A 61 -55.66 -6.00 -3.08
CA GLN A 61 -56.93 -6.34 -3.71
C GLN A 61 -58.12 -6.26 -2.73
N ILE A 62 -57.86 -6.26 -1.42
CA ILE A 62 -58.90 -6.23 -0.36
C ILE A 62 -59.80 -5.00 -0.49
N ASP A 63 -59.24 -3.82 -0.78
CA ASP A 63 -59.98 -2.56 -0.87
C ASP A 63 -61.06 -2.59 -1.97
N GLU A 64 -60.70 -3.00 -3.20
CA GLU A 64 -61.65 -3.07 -4.32
C GLU A 64 -62.60 -4.27 -4.22
N ASN A 65 -62.17 -5.39 -3.62
CA ASN A 65 -63.06 -6.53 -3.33
C ASN A 65 -64.17 -6.13 -2.33
N LEU A 66 -63.82 -5.48 -1.22
CA LEU A 66 -64.81 -4.98 -0.24
C LEU A 66 -65.74 -3.94 -0.85
N LYS A 67 -65.19 -2.96 -1.58
CA LYS A 67 -65.97 -1.93 -2.29
C LYS A 67 -66.98 -2.54 -3.27
N THR A 68 -66.57 -3.55 -4.03
CA THR A 68 -67.43 -4.23 -5.01
C THR A 68 -68.55 -5.01 -4.32
N ALA A 69 -68.24 -5.78 -3.26
CA ALA A 69 -69.23 -6.54 -2.50
C ALA A 69 -70.29 -5.62 -1.86
N LEU A 70 -69.83 -4.61 -1.12
CA LEU A 70 -70.72 -3.65 -0.44
C LEU A 70 -71.58 -2.86 -1.44
N GLN A 71 -71.03 -2.45 -2.58
CA GLN A 71 -71.84 -1.77 -3.60
C GLN A 71 -72.90 -2.68 -4.22
N ALA A 72 -72.61 -3.97 -4.44
CA ALA A 72 -73.57 -4.92 -4.98
C ALA A 72 -74.80 -5.08 -4.06
N ASP A 73 -74.59 -5.12 -2.74
CA ASP A 73 -75.68 -5.11 -1.75
C ASP A 73 -76.45 -3.80 -1.72
N LEU A 74 -75.75 -2.66 -1.72
CA LEU A 74 -76.39 -1.33 -1.69
C LEU A 74 -77.26 -1.08 -2.92
N ASN A 75 -76.87 -1.60 -4.10
CA ASN A 75 -77.70 -1.54 -5.31
C ASN A 75 -79.07 -2.21 -5.14
N ILE A 76 -79.23 -3.13 -4.18
CA ILE A 76 -80.48 -3.83 -3.88
C ILE A 76 -81.20 -3.15 -2.69
N LEU A 77 -80.47 -2.84 -1.61
CA LEU A 77 -81.05 -2.39 -0.34
C LEU A 77 -81.30 -0.87 -0.26
N ALA A 78 -80.51 -0.07 -0.99
CA ALA A 78 -80.49 1.38 -0.95
C ALA A 78 -79.89 1.97 -2.25
N PRO A 79 -80.53 1.80 -3.42
CA PRO A 79 -79.93 2.07 -4.75
C PRO A 79 -79.52 3.54 -5.02
N GLY A 80 -79.84 4.47 -4.13
CA GLY A 80 -79.35 5.85 -4.16
C GLY A 80 -78.00 6.08 -3.46
N LEU A 81 -77.39 5.04 -2.86
CA LEU A 81 -76.16 5.13 -2.06
C LEU A 81 -74.98 4.47 -2.80
N GLN A 82 -73.89 5.22 -2.96
CA GLN A 82 -72.69 4.77 -3.68
C GLN A 82 -71.43 4.86 -2.82
N ILE A 83 -70.58 3.83 -2.87
CA ILE A 83 -69.27 3.79 -2.23
C ILE A 83 -68.22 4.23 -3.25
N HIS A 84 -67.56 5.34 -2.96
CA HIS A 84 -66.53 5.93 -3.80
C HIS A 84 -65.16 5.26 -3.56
N GLY A 85 -64.86 4.92 -2.31
CA GLY A 85 -63.63 4.23 -1.92
C GLY A 85 -63.75 3.53 -0.56
N VAL A 86 -62.99 2.45 -0.41
CA VAL A 86 -62.74 1.73 0.85
C VAL A 86 -61.23 1.70 1.03
N ARG A 87 -60.72 1.86 2.26
CA ARG A 87 -59.30 1.72 2.56
C ARG A 87 -59.08 0.97 3.87
N VAL A 88 -58.38 -0.15 3.79
CA VAL A 88 -58.03 -1.03 4.92
C VAL A 88 -56.56 -0.84 5.30
N THR A 89 -56.25 -0.74 6.60
CA THR A 89 -54.85 -0.73 7.09
C THR A 89 -54.24 -2.13 7.07
N LYS A 90 -52.91 -2.28 6.86
CA LYS A 90 -52.25 -3.60 6.95
C LYS A 90 -52.51 -4.26 8.31
N PRO A 91 -52.94 -5.53 8.35
CA PRO A 91 -53.28 -6.18 9.62
C PRO A 91 -52.05 -6.50 10.44
N LYS A 92 -52.18 -6.44 11.76
CA LYS A 92 -51.11 -6.81 12.70
C LYS A 92 -51.10 -8.32 12.92
N ILE A 93 -49.90 -8.89 12.85
CA ILE A 93 -49.60 -10.31 13.10
C ILE A 93 -48.88 -10.42 14.47
N PRO A 94 -49.21 -11.41 15.32
CA PRO A 94 -48.51 -11.63 16.59
C PRO A 94 -47.00 -11.83 16.42
N GLU A 95 -46.21 -11.22 17.31
CA GLU A 95 -44.75 -11.09 17.17
C GLU A 95 -43.98 -12.43 17.12
N ALA A 96 -44.52 -13.48 17.75
CA ALA A 96 -43.97 -14.84 17.66
C ALA A 96 -43.98 -15.40 16.23
N ILE A 97 -44.97 -15.03 15.41
CA ILE A 97 -45.07 -15.46 14.00
C ILE A 97 -44.16 -14.59 13.13
N ARG A 98 -44.00 -13.29 13.44
CA ARG A 98 -43.14 -12.36 12.68
C ARG A 98 -41.70 -12.86 12.62
N LYS A 99 -41.12 -13.31 13.75
CA LYS A 99 -39.74 -13.84 13.80
C LYS A 99 -39.53 -15.08 12.94
N ASN A 100 -40.52 -15.98 12.87
CA ASN A 100 -40.42 -17.16 12.00
C ASN A 100 -40.49 -16.77 10.52
N TYR A 101 -41.28 -15.76 10.15
CA TYR A 101 -41.29 -15.21 8.79
C TYR A 101 -39.97 -14.52 8.41
N GLU A 102 -39.44 -13.67 9.29
CA GLU A 102 -38.14 -13.00 9.11
C GLU A 102 -37.01 -14.02 8.83
N LEU A 103 -37.03 -15.18 9.52
CA LEU A 103 -36.09 -16.27 9.29
C LEU A 103 -36.32 -17.02 7.96
N VAL A 104 -37.56 -17.39 7.65
CA VAL A 104 -37.89 -18.13 6.40
C VAL A 104 -37.65 -17.27 5.16
N GLU A 105 -37.90 -15.96 5.22
CA GLU A 105 -37.62 -15.03 4.12
C GLU A 105 -36.10 -14.83 3.93
N ALA A 106 -35.33 -14.74 5.02
CA ALA A 106 -33.88 -14.70 4.96
C ALA A 106 -33.28 -15.99 4.35
N GLU A 107 -33.78 -17.18 4.73
CA GLU A 107 -33.40 -18.45 4.10
C GLU A 107 -33.73 -18.49 2.60
N LYS A 108 -34.94 -18.08 2.21
CA LYS A 108 -35.37 -18.02 0.81
C LYS A 108 -34.53 -17.04 -0.02
N THR A 109 -34.13 -15.92 0.58
CA THR A 109 -33.24 -14.93 -0.03
C THR A 109 -31.82 -15.49 -0.22
N LYS A 110 -31.25 -16.15 0.80
CA LYS A 110 -29.96 -16.86 0.67
C LYS A 110 -29.99 -17.90 -0.45
N LEU A 111 -31.06 -18.69 -0.55
CA LEU A 111 -31.20 -19.73 -1.57
C LEU A 111 -31.26 -19.15 -3.00
N LEU A 112 -31.96 -18.02 -3.19
CA LEU A 112 -31.99 -17.30 -4.46
C LEU A 112 -30.62 -16.70 -4.81
N ILE A 113 -29.94 -16.07 -3.84
CA ILE A 113 -28.59 -15.54 -4.02
C ILE A 113 -27.62 -16.67 -4.39
N ALA A 114 -27.65 -17.80 -3.68
CA ALA A 114 -26.80 -18.96 -3.97
C ALA A 114 -27.06 -19.53 -5.37
N ARG A 115 -28.32 -19.58 -5.82
CA ARG A 115 -28.68 -20.10 -7.15
C ARG A 115 -28.27 -19.19 -8.29
N GLU A 116 -28.37 -17.87 -8.15
CA GLU A 116 -27.84 -16.94 -9.16
C GLU A 116 -26.30 -16.87 -9.10
N TYR A 117 -25.70 -16.92 -7.91
CA TYR A 117 -24.25 -17.02 -7.73
C TYR A 117 -23.69 -18.28 -8.40
N GLN A 118 -24.38 -19.42 -8.30
CA GLN A 118 -23.97 -20.65 -8.99
C GLN A 118 -23.97 -20.50 -10.52
N LYS A 119 -24.98 -19.84 -11.11
CA LYS A 119 -24.99 -19.53 -12.56
C LYS A 119 -23.88 -18.56 -12.95
N VAL A 120 -23.59 -17.57 -12.10
CA VAL A 120 -22.47 -16.64 -12.30
C VAL A 120 -21.16 -17.42 -12.30
N VAL A 121 -20.91 -18.28 -11.30
CA VAL A 121 -19.73 -19.15 -11.23
C VAL A 121 -19.63 -20.09 -12.44
N GLU A 122 -20.72 -20.69 -12.94
CA GLU A 122 -20.70 -21.50 -14.16
C GLU A 122 -20.31 -20.67 -15.39
N LYS A 123 -20.86 -19.47 -15.54
CA LYS A 123 -20.60 -18.57 -16.67
C LYS A 123 -19.21 -17.93 -16.61
N ASP A 124 -18.73 -17.64 -15.41
CA ASP A 124 -17.38 -17.12 -15.15
C ASP A 124 -16.34 -18.22 -15.35
N ALA A 125 -16.63 -19.49 -14.99
CA ALA A 125 -15.79 -20.63 -15.32
C ALA A 125 -15.75 -20.93 -16.84
N GLU A 126 -16.86 -20.72 -17.56
CA GLU A 126 -16.87 -20.78 -19.03
C GLU A 126 -16.05 -19.62 -19.64
N THR A 127 -16.12 -18.43 -19.02
CA THR A 127 -15.39 -17.23 -19.45
C THR A 127 -13.89 -17.36 -19.18
N GLU A 128 -13.48 -17.81 -18.00
CA GLU A 128 -12.08 -18.11 -17.67
C GLU A 128 -11.53 -19.27 -18.51
N ARG A 129 -12.34 -20.27 -18.90
CA ARG A 129 -11.90 -21.27 -19.89
C ARG A 129 -11.60 -20.65 -21.25
N LYS A 130 -12.48 -19.78 -21.77
CA LYS A 130 -12.25 -19.09 -23.05
C LYS A 130 -11.07 -18.13 -22.97
N LYS A 131 -10.96 -17.39 -21.87
CA LYS A 131 -9.85 -16.48 -21.57
C LYS A 131 -8.54 -17.23 -21.44
N ALA A 132 -8.47 -18.37 -20.74
CA ALA A 132 -7.26 -19.17 -20.63
C ALA A 132 -6.79 -19.75 -21.98
N VAL A 133 -7.70 -20.11 -22.89
CA VAL A 133 -7.35 -20.48 -24.27
C VAL A 133 -6.78 -19.28 -25.03
N ILE A 134 -7.43 -18.12 -24.96
CA ILE A 134 -6.96 -16.88 -25.61
C ILE A 134 -5.62 -16.40 -25.01
N GLU A 135 -5.43 -16.52 -23.70
CA GLU A 135 -4.20 -16.17 -22.99
C GLU A 135 -3.07 -17.14 -23.38
N ALA A 136 -3.34 -18.45 -23.51
CA ALA A 136 -2.36 -19.42 -23.99
C ALA A 136 -1.98 -19.22 -25.48
N GLU A 137 -2.94 -18.89 -26.35
CA GLU A 137 -2.66 -18.52 -27.75
C GLU A 137 -1.85 -17.22 -27.84
N LYS A 138 -2.18 -16.22 -27.01
CA LYS A 138 -1.46 -14.97 -26.87
C LYS A 138 -0.06 -15.17 -26.30
N GLU A 139 0.12 -16.01 -25.27
CA GLU A 139 1.42 -16.38 -24.74
C GLU A 139 2.26 -17.13 -25.77
N ALA A 140 1.68 -18.02 -26.57
CA ALA A 140 2.39 -18.68 -27.67
C ALA A 140 2.83 -17.67 -28.75
N GLN A 141 1.99 -16.70 -29.11
CA GLN A 141 2.34 -15.62 -30.05
C GLN A 141 3.40 -14.67 -29.47
N VAL A 142 3.27 -14.26 -28.22
CA VAL A 142 4.24 -13.40 -27.52
C VAL A 142 5.56 -14.13 -27.28
N ALA A 143 5.55 -15.42 -26.98
CA ALA A 143 6.76 -16.25 -26.89
C ALA A 143 7.46 -16.35 -28.25
N LYS A 144 6.69 -16.51 -29.35
CA LYS A 144 7.24 -16.48 -30.72
C LYS A 144 7.86 -15.11 -31.04
N ILE A 145 7.16 -14.01 -30.78
CA ILE A 145 7.67 -12.64 -31.01
C ILE A 145 8.92 -12.37 -30.16
N ASN A 146 8.92 -12.77 -28.89
CA ASN A 146 10.08 -12.66 -28.00
C ASN A 146 11.26 -13.54 -28.44
N PHE A 147 11.00 -14.67 -29.11
CA PHE A 147 12.03 -15.52 -29.68
C PHE A 147 12.62 -14.90 -30.96
N GLU A 148 11.78 -14.39 -31.86
CA GLU A 148 12.18 -13.64 -33.06
C GLU A 148 12.97 -12.37 -32.68
N GLN A 149 12.55 -11.65 -31.64
CA GLN A 149 13.27 -10.51 -31.07
C GLN A 149 14.63 -10.92 -30.49
N LYS A 150 14.72 -12.05 -29.78
CA LYS A 150 16.02 -12.56 -29.26
C LYS A 150 16.96 -13.04 -30.37
N VAL A 151 16.43 -13.62 -31.45
CA VAL A 151 17.23 -13.95 -32.64
C VAL A 151 17.77 -12.66 -33.26
N MET A 152 16.90 -11.67 -33.52
CA MET A 152 17.28 -10.37 -34.07
C MET A 152 18.28 -9.63 -33.17
N GLU A 153 18.10 -9.66 -31.84
CA GLU A 153 19.04 -9.11 -30.86
C GLU A 153 20.41 -9.79 -30.94
N LYS A 154 20.48 -11.13 -31.08
CA LYS A 154 21.75 -11.85 -31.23
C LYS A 154 22.42 -11.59 -32.58
N GLU A 155 21.65 -11.40 -33.65
CA GLU A 155 22.17 -10.97 -34.96
C GLU A 155 22.66 -9.52 -34.92
N SER A 156 21.96 -8.62 -34.21
CA SER A 156 22.40 -7.24 -33.96
C SER A 156 23.69 -7.20 -33.13
N ILE A 157 23.79 -7.97 -32.05
CA ILE A 157 25.02 -8.09 -31.22
C ILE A 157 26.18 -8.63 -32.06
N LYS A 158 25.95 -9.66 -32.89
CA LYS A 158 26.97 -10.18 -33.82
C LYS A 158 27.42 -9.10 -34.82
N THR A 159 26.48 -8.31 -35.34
CA THR A 159 26.77 -7.23 -36.30
C THR A 159 27.52 -6.08 -35.63
N MET A 160 27.15 -5.71 -34.39
CA MET A 160 27.88 -4.73 -33.57
C MET A 160 29.30 -5.20 -33.27
N SER A 161 29.50 -6.46 -32.90
CA SER A 161 30.84 -7.05 -32.68
C SER A 161 31.74 -6.92 -33.91
N ILE A 162 31.21 -7.20 -35.11
CA ILE A 162 31.95 -7.04 -36.38
C ILE A 162 32.30 -5.58 -36.63
N ILE A 163 31.37 -4.66 -36.37
CA ILE A 163 31.60 -3.21 -36.52
C ILE A 163 32.60 -2.69 -35.47
N GLU A 164 32.58 -3.20 -34.24
CA GLU A 164 33.56 -2.84 -33.20
C GLU A 164 34.95 -3.36 -33.53
N ASP A 165 35.09 -4.59 -34.02
CA ASP A 165 36.36 -5.14 -34.52
C ASP A 165 36.91 -4.33 -35.71
N GLU A 166 36.05 -3.91 -36.64
CA GLU A 166 36.42 -3.05 -37.76
C GLU A 166 36.79 -1.62 -37.30
N ILE A 167 36.08 -1.05 -36.33
CA ILE A 167 36.42 0.25 -35.72
C ILE A 167 37.75 0.17 -34.97
N VAL A 168 38.01 -0.88 -34.20
CA VAL A 168 39.29 -1.09 -33.51
C VAL A 168 40.42 -1.24 -34.52
N THR A 169 40.22 -2.05 -35.56
CA THR A 169 41.21 -2.24 -36.65
C THR A 169 41.53 -0.93 -37.36
N ASN A 170 40.51 -0.17 -37.79
CA ASN A 170 40.69 1.12 -38.42
C ASN A 170 41.31 2.16 -37.47
N ARG A 171 40.95 2.17 -36.19
CA ARG A 171 41.51 3.10 -35.19
C ARG A 171 42.98 2.81 -34.87
N GLN A 172 43.39 1.55 -34.84
CA GLN A 172 44.80 1.19 -34.72
C GLN A 172 45.58 1.54 -35.99
N LYS A 173 44.99 1.34 -37.18
CA LYS A 173 45.58 1.76 -38.45
C LYS A 173 45.77 3.28 -38.52
N SER A 174 44.74 4.07 -38.21
CA SER A 174 44.84 5.53 -38.18
C SER A 174 45.82 6.06 -37.13
N ARG A 175 46.06 5.31 -36.03
CA ARG A 175 47.15 5.61 -35.09
C ARG A 175 48.52 5.36 -35.72
N ALA A 176 48.74 4.18 -36.30
CA ALA A 176 50.00 3.87 -36.98
C ALA A 176 50.30 4.85 -38.14
N ASP A 177 49.30 5.22 -38.93
CA ASP A 177 49.41 6.22 -40.00
C ASP A 177 49.74 7.62 -39.45
N ALA A 178 49.12 8.02 -38.32
CA ALA A 178 49.40 9.30 -37.67
C ALA A 178 50.77 9.35 -36.98
N ASP A 179 51.18 8.26 -36.33
CA ASP A 179 52.50 8.10 -35.71
C ASP A 179 53.59 8.15 -36.78
N TYR A 180 53.42 7.41 -37.89
CA TYR A 180 54.28 7.49 -39.08
C TYR A 180 54.38 8.93 -39.61
N TYR A 181 53.25 9.61 -39.81
CA TYR A 181 53.23 10.99 -40.30
C TYR A 181 53.92 11.96 -39.33
N SER A 182 53.74 11.76 -38.02
CA SER A 182 54.39 12.56 -36.99
C SER A 182 55.91 12.39 -37.02
N LEU A 183 56.41 11.15 -37.16
CA LEU A 183 57.84 10.85 -37.26
C LEU A 183 58.44 11.36 -38.58
N GLU A 184 57.72 11.24 -39.70
CA GLU A 184 58.14 11.82 -40.98
C GLU A 184 58.24 13.35 -40.91
N ARG A 185 57.28 14.01 -40.25
CA ARG A 185 57.31 15.46 -40.01
C ARG A 185 58.40 15.86 -39.03
N GLN A 186 58.64 15.10 -37.97
CA GLN A 186 59.65 15.38 -36.97
C GLN A 186 61.07 15.18 -37.53
N ALA A 187 61.29 14.16 -38.36
CA ALA A 187 62.53 14.00 -39.12
C ALA A 187 62.80 15.22 -40.02
N LYS A 188 61.81 15.65 -40.81
CA LYS A 188 61.92 16.84 -41.68
C LYS A 188 62.07 18.16 -40.90
N ALA A 189 61.50 18.26 -39.70
CA ALA A 189 61.74 19.40 -38.80
C ALA A 189 63.16 19.39 -38.23
N ASN A 190 63.67 18.23 -37.81
CA ASN A 190 65.03 18.08 -37.30
C ASN A 190 66.07 18.38 -38.38
N GLU A 191 65.81 17.99 -39.64
CA GLU A 191 66.64 18.33 -40.81
C GLU A 191 66.73 19.85 -41.05
N LEU A 192 65.67 20.60 -40.73
CA LEU A 192 65.64 22.07 -40.78
C LEU A 192 66.20 22.75 -39.51
N LEU A 193 66.33 22.03 -38.39
CA LEU A 193 66.90 22.52 -37.13
C LEU A 193 68.41 22.28 -37.00
N LEU A 194 69.04 21.59 -37.97
CA LEU A 194 70.49 21.37 -38.03
C LEU A 194 71.26 22.60 -38.58
N THR A 195 70.79 23.81 -38.28
CA THR A 195 71.54 25.04 -38.54
C THR A 195 72.65 25.23 -37.51
N ARG A 196 73.79 25.76 -37.96
CA ARG A 196 75.02 25.86 -37.14
C ARG A 196 74.80 26.75 -35.91
N GLU A 197 74.03 27.82 -36.10
CA GLU A 197 73.69 28.83 -35.13
C GLU A 197 72.83 28.26 -34.00
N TYR A 198 71.88 27.36 -34.32
CA TYR A 198 71.03 26.71 -33.33
C TYR A 198 71.78 25.64 -32.51
N LEU A 199 72.71 24.92 -33.15
CA LEU A 199 73.60 23.99 -32.46
C LEU A 199 74.57 24.73 -31.51
N GLU A 200 75.09 25.88 -31.89
CA GLU A 200 75.88 26.74 -30.99
C GLU A 200 75.02 27.30 -29.85
N LEU A 201 73.80 27.77 -30.10
CA LEU A 201 72.86 28.20 -29.04
C LEU A 201 72.63 27.08 -28.01
N LYS A 202 72.27 25.86 -28.46
CA LYS A 202 72.04 24.71 -27.56
C LYS A 202 73.32 24.28 -26.82
N ARG A 203 74.51 24.47 -27.41
CA ARG A 203 75.79 24.27 -26.73
C ARG A 203 75.99 25.31 -25.60
N TYR A 204 75.71 26.59 -25.83
CA TYR A 204 75.83 27.61 -24.78
C TYR A 204 74.80 27.41 -23.65
N GLU A 205 73.56 27.07 -23.96
CA GLU A 205 72.54 26.73 -22.96
C GLU A 205 72.96 25.53 -22.08
N SER A 206 73.47 24.46 -22.69
CA SER A 206 73.86 23.23 -21.97
C SER A 206 75.17 23.37 -21.17
N ILE A 207 76.09 24.26 -21.59
CA ILE A 207 77.23 24.69 -20.76
C ILE A 207 76.72 25.51 -19.55
N THR A 208 75.82 26.47 -19.79
CA THR A 208 75.28 27.33 -18.73
C THR A 208 74.54 26.51 -17.67
N ALA A 209 73.69 25.58 -18.08
CA ALA A 209 72.91 24.72 -17.19
C ALA A 209 73.76 23.75 -16.32
N ASN A 210 75.01 23.45 -16.73
CA ASN A 210 75.92 22.56 -16.00
C ASN A 210 77.01 23.30 -15.19
N THR A 211 77.03 24.63 -15.20
CA THR A 211 78.07 25.42 -14.52
C THR A 211 77.80 25.48 -13.01
N LYS A 212 78.35 24.51 -12.27
CA LYS A 212 78.40 24.55 -10.79
C LYS A 212 79.50 25.52 -10.33
N LEU A 213 79.09 26.65 -9.78
CA LEU A 213 79.98 27.57 -9.05
C LEU A 213 80.39 26.92 -7.71
N TYR A 214 81.70 26.76 -7.52
CA TYR A 214 82.29 26.39 -6.23
C TYR A 214 83.05 27.59 -5.66
N PHE A 215 83.01 27.75 -4.34
CA PHE A 215 83.79 28.75 -3.61
C PHE A 215 84.67 28.05 -2.57
N GLY A 216 85.98 28.27 -2.62
CA GLY A 216 86.96 27.63 -1.73
C GLY A 216 88.39 27.95 -2.15
N THR A 217 89.34 27.86 -1.23
CA THR A 217 90.74 28.29 -1.42
C THR A 217 91.61 27.34 -2.25
N ASN A 218 91.06 26.20 -2.70
CA ASN A 218 91.65 25.33 -3.71
C ASN A 218 90.53 24.68 -4.52
N ILE A 219 90.40 25.06 -5.80
CA ILE A 219 89.47 24.46 -6.77
C ILE A 219 90.33 23.90 -7.93
N PRO A 220 90.22 22.62 -8.31
CA PRO A 220 91.09 22.04 -9.32
C PRO A 220 90.97 22.69 -10.71
N THR A 221 92.11 22.97 -11.33
CA THR A 221 92.19 23.45 -12.72
C THR A 221 91.86 22.33 -13.71
N LEU A 222 90.63 22.32 -14.25
CA LEU A 222 90.23 21.33 -15.26
C LEU A 222 89.40 21.92 -16.42
N PHE A 223 89.84 23.07 -16.96
CA PHE A 223 89.39 23.56 -18.26
C PHE A 223 90.59 24.00 -19.12
N MET A 224 90.43 23.84 -20.43
CA MET A 224 91.41 24.07 -21.51
C MET A 224 92.49 22.98 -21.70
N ASN A 225 92.20 22.06 -22.63
CA ASN A 225 93.07 21.86 -23.79
C ASN A 225 92.20 21.47 -25.00
N SER A 226 92.72 21.67 -26.21
CA SER A 226 91.97 21.63 -27.47
C SER A 226 92.26 20.37 -28.32
N ASP A 227 91.58 20.31 -29.46
CA ASP A 227 91.95 19.54 -30.66
C ASP A 227 92.06 18.02 -30.58
N GLN A 228 91.03 17.34 -31.14
CA GLN A 228 91.30 16.41 -32.24
C GLN A 228 90.07 16.16 -33.13
N GLN A 229 90.31 16.01 -34.43
CA GLN A 229 89.33 15.54 -35.41
C GLN A 229 89.27 14.01 -35.39
N LEU A 230 88.13 13.43 -35.77
CA LEU A 230 88.09 12.06 -36.29
C LEU A 230 87.23 12.01 -37.56
N SER A 231 87.85 11.54 -38.65
CA SER A 231 87.26 11.46 -39.98
C SER A 231 87.30 10.02 -40.50
N GLY A 232 86.18 9.55 -41.04
CA GLY A 232 86.03 8.27 -41.75
C GLY A 232 84.56 8.06 -42.09
N ALA A 233 84.12 8.10 -43.35
CA ALA A 233 84.32 7.10 -44.41
C ALA A 233 83.41 5.87 -44.24
N SER A 234 82.80 5.28 -45.27
CA SER A 234 82.53 5.68 -46.68
C SER A 234 81.73 4.54 -47.34
N ASP A 235 80.83 4.83 -48.29
CA ASP A 235 80.25 3.93 -49.31
C ASP A 235 79.85 2.46 -48.97
N LEU A 236 78.63 2.07 -49.36
CA LEU A 236 78.45 1.17 -50.53
C LEU A 236 76.98 1.08 -51.00
N LYS A 237 76.74 0.33 -52.08
CA LYS A 237 75.61 0.56 -53.02
C LYS A 237 74.97 -0.73 -53.56
N LYS A 238 73.69 -0.62 -53.95
CA LYS A 238 72.88 -1.51 -54.84
C LYS A 238 72.42 -2.88 -54.30
N ASN A 239 71.12 -3.17 -54.49
CA ASN A 239 70.68 -4.03 -55.61
C ASN A 239 69.17 -3.90 -55.96
N LYS A 240 68.82 -4.44 -57.14
CA LYS A 240 67.49 -4.57 -57.80
C LYS A 240 67.47 -5.96 -58.49
N PRO A 241 66.35 -6.58 -58.96
CA PRO A 241 65.18 -6.02 -59.67
C PRO A 241 63.84 -6.44 -58.98
N LYS A 242 62.70 -6.88 -59.55
CA LYS A 242 62.22 -7.26 -60.91
C LYS A 242 60.68 -7.10 -61.01
N VAL A 243 60.10 -7.26 -62.21
CA VAL A 243 58.65 -7.09 -62.49
C VAL A 243 58.15 -8.12 -63.53
N LEU A 244 56.90 -8.57 -63.39
CA LEU A 244 55.98 -9.16 -64.39
C LEU A 244 54.58 -8.57 -64.07
N LYS A 245 53.77 -7.94 -64.95
CA LYS A 245 53.14 -8.37 -66.23
C LYS A 245 52.12 -9.52 -66.05
N SER A 246 50.94 -9.52 -66.70
CA SER A 246 50.32 -8.65 -67.75
C SER A 246 48.81 -9.01 -67.88
N SER A 247 47.86 -8.28 -68.52
CA SER A 247 47.79 -7.00 -69.29
C SER A 247 46.32 -6.45 -69.23
N GLU A 248 45.62 -5.70 -70.10
CA GLU A 248 45.66 -5.30 -71.54
C GLU A 248 44.96 -3.93 -71.85
N HIS A 249 45.09 -3.52 -73.12
CA HIS A 249 44.30 -2.67 -74.04
C HIS A 249 42.86 -2.17 -73.69
N SER A 250 42.34 -1.05 -74.25
CA SER A 250 42.83 -0.08 -75.28
C SER A 250 42.14 1.32 -75.22
N SER A 251 42.52 2.21 -76.15
CA SER A 251 42.07 3.60 -76.38
C SER A 251 40.64 3.73 -76.97
N HIS A 252 39.92 4.87 -76.88
CA HIS A 252 40.21 6.15 -77.56
C HIS A 252 39.45 7.38 -77.01
N SER A 253 39.86 8.57 -77.48
CA SER A 253 39.28 9.89 -77.19
C SER A 253 38.55 10.51 -78.41
N LYS A 254 37.64 11.48 -78.18
CA LYS A 254 37.37 12.59 -79.14
C LYS A 254 36.59 13.80 -78.57
N SER A 255 37.29 14.94 -78.49
CA SER A 255 36.88 16.33 -78.84
C SER A 255 35.43 16.85 -78.73
N GLY A 256 35.28 18.03 -78.09
CA GLY A 256 34.17 18.99 -78.29
C GLY A 256 33.01 18.90 -77.27
N VAL A 257 32.22 19.94 -76.97
CA VAL A 257 32.00 21.26 -77.61
C VAL A 257 31.64 22.35 -76.55
N SER A 258 31.80 23.63 -76.94
CA SER A 258 31.43 24.94 -76.35
C SER A 258 30.79 25.15 -74.95
N LYS A 259 31.06 26.36 -74.43
CA LYS A 259 30.32 27.08 -73.37
C LYS A 259 28.78 27.07 -73.56
N THR A 260 28.05 27.06 -72.44
CA THR A 260 26.90 27.97 -72.21
C THR A 260 26.63 28.14 -70.71
N SER A 261 26.00 29.26 -70.34
CA SER A 261 25.65 29.63 -68.97
C SER A 261 24.29 29.08 -68.54
N GLY A 262 24.20 28.49 -67.35
CA GLY A 262 22.95 28.12 -66.69
C GLY A 262 23.19 27.73 -65.24
N GLY A 263 22.48 28.37 -64.31
CA GLY A 263 22.70 28.18 -62.87
C GLY A 263 22.27 26.78 -62.40
N LYS A 264 23.17 26.04 -61.74
CA LYS A 264 22.83 24.80 -61.04
C LYS A 264 22.68 25.06 -59.54
N PHE A 265 21.51 24.73 -58.99
CA PHE A 265 21.34 24.62 -57.53
C PHE A 265 22.30 23.56 -56.97
N SER A 266 22.92 23.83 -55.82
CA SER A 266 23.92 22.93 -55.24
C SER A 266 23.26 21.70 -54.59
N ILE A 267 23.42 20.55 -55.24
CA ILE A 267 22.98 19.24 -54.73
C ILE A 267 23.62 18.90 -53.37
N GLY A 268 24.82 19.42 -53.08
CA GLY A 268 25.47 19.25 -51.78
C GLY A 268 24.66 19.81 -50.60
N SER A 269 23.95 20.93 -50.81
CA SER A 269 23.06 21.53 -49.79
C SER A 269 21.90 20.61 -49.41
N VAL A 270 21.38 19.86 -50.39
CA VAL A 270 20.28 18.90 -50.19
C VAL A 270 20.75 17.74 -49.31
N TYR A 271 21.92 17.15 -49.59
CA TYR A 271 22.45 16.06 -48.77
C TYR A 271 22.82 16.48 -47.34
N SER A 272 23.39 17.68 -47.14
CA SER A 272 23.61 18.19 -45.78
C SER A 272 22.28 18.45 -45.05
N SER A 273 21.25 18.91 -45.75
CA SER A 273 19.91 19.13 -45.17
C SER A 273 19.26 17.80 -44.76
N PHE A 274 19.32 16.77 -45.61
CA PHE A 274 18.86 15.42 -45.25
C PHE A 274 19.65 14.83 -44.08
N GLY A 275 20.96 15.06 -43.99
CA GLY A 275 21.77 14.65 -42.85
C GLY A 275 21.33 15.31 -41.54
N VAL A 276 21.09 16.62 -41.55
CA VAL A 276 20.58 17.36 -40.37
C VAL A 276 19.16 16.91 -39.99
N VAL A 277 18.28 16.67 -40.96
CA VAL A 277 16.93 16.13 -40.71
C VAL A 277 17.00 14.71 -40.13
N ALA A 278 17.85 13.83 -40.67
CA ALA A 278 18.02 12.47 -40.15
C ALA A 278 18.59 12.47 -38.72
N ILE A 279 19.59 13.31 -38.44
CA ILE A 279 20.11 13.50 -37.07
C ILE A 279 19.01 14.03 -36.16
N GLY A 280 18.24 15.04 -36.59
CA GLY A 280 17.12 15.58 -35.82
C GLY A 280 16.04 14.53 -35.50
N VAL A 281 15.70 13.67 -36.45
CA VAL A 281 14.76 12.56 -36.26
C VAL A 281 15.33 11.50 -35.30
N VAL A 282 16.60 11.10 -35.44
CA VAL A 282 17.25 10.17 -34.51
C VAL A 282 17.35 10.75 -33.10
N SER A 283 17.77 12.01 -32.96
CA SER A 283 17.79 12.71 -31.67
C SER A 283 16.39 12.83 -31.06
N TRP A 284 15.35 13.04 -31.87
CA TRP A 284 13.96 13.04 -31.39
C TRP A 284 13.52 11.66 -30.89
N PHE A 285 13.79 10.57 -31.62
CA PHE A 285 13.48 9.21 -31.17
C PHE A 285 14.26 8.82 -29.91
N VAL A 286 15.56 9.16 -29.82
CA VAL A 286 16.37 8.96 -28.61
C VAL A 286 15.80 9.78 -27.44
N TYR A 287 15.33 11.00 -27.68
CA TYR A 287 14.70 11.83 -26.65
C TYR A 287 13.32 11.28 -26.21
N GLN A 288 12.49 10.73 -27.10
CA GLN A 288 11.26 10.04 -26.70
C GLN A 288 11.57 8.79 -25.89
N GLY A 289 12.50 7.94 -26.33
CA GLY A 289 12.92 6.75 -25.57
C GLY A 289 13.52 7.08 -24.20
N TYR A 290 14.24 8.20 -24.09
CA TYR A 290 14.69 8.74 -22.80
C TYR A 290 13.50 9.14 -21.92
N LEU A 291 12.53 9.91 -22.44
CA LEU A 291 11.33 10.31 -21.68
C LEU A 291 10.48 9.11 -21.24
N GLU A 292 10.30 8.11 -22.10
CA GLU A 292 9.59 6.86 -21.79
C GLU A 292 10.27 6.05 -20.68
N THR A 293 11.60 6.12 -20.56
CA THR A 293 12.38 5.37 -19.56
C THR A 293 12.65 6.14 -18.27
N ARG A 294 12.37 7.45 -18.19
CA ARG A 294 12.54 8.22 -16.94
C ARG A 294 11.67 7.67 -15.81
N VAL A 295 10.43 7.28 -16.11
CA VAL A 295 9.47 6.90 -15.06
C VAL A 295 9.96 5.71 -14.23
N ASN A 296 10.61 4.72 -14.86
CA ASN A 296 11.11 3.50 -14.22
C ASN A 296 12.64 3.42 -14.15
N SER A 297 13.35 4.55 -14.28
CA SER A 297 14.78 4.64 -13.99
C SER A 297 15.02 5.06 -12.53
N PRO A 298 15.82 4.34 -11.73
CA PRO A 298 16.11 4.70 -10.34
C PRO A 298 16.97 5.97 -10.26
N LEU A 299 16.76 6.79 -9.21
CA LEU A 299 17.60 7.96 -8.96
C LEU A 299 19.07 7.55 -8.78
N VAL A 300 19.96 8.13 -9.60
CA VAL A 300 21.41 7.86 -9.64
C VAL A 300 22.12 8.58 -8.49
N GLU A 301 21.84 8.12 -7.28
CA GLU A 301 22.42 8.58 -6.02
C GLU A 301 22.79 7.36 -5.16
N SER A 302 23.73 7.53 -4.23
CA SER A 302 24.06 6.48 -3.27
C SER A 302 22.81 5.98 -2.53
N LYS A 303 22.76 4.67 -2.23
CA LYS A 303 21.65 4.08 -1.47
C LYS A 303 21.65 4.57 -0.03
N VAL A 304 20.47 4.88 0.48
CA VAL A 304 20.30 5.23 1.90
C VAL A 304 20.32 3.97 2.77
N VAL A 305 19.80 2.85 2.27
CA VAL A 305 19.73 1.57 3.02
C VAL A 305 21.13 1.02 3.32
N PHE A 306 21.29 0.47 4.52
CA PHE A 306 22.48 -0.28 4.97
C PHE A 306 22.29 -1.80 4.77
N PRO A 307 23.35 -2.57 4.48
CA PRO A 307 23.33 -4.04 4.45
C PRO A 307 22.86 -4.70 5.77
N THR A 308 21.61 -5.21 5.78
CA THR A 308 20.94 -5.72 6.98
C THR A 308 21.65 -6.89 7.68
N SER A 309 22.24 -7.84 6.94
CA SER A 309 22.76 -9.08 7.54
C SER A 309 24.11 -8.95 8.25
N HIS A 310 24.84 -7.86 8.04
CA HIS A 310 26.15 -7.62 8.66
C HIS A 310 26.12 -6.43 9.62
N ASP A 311 25.50 -5.33 9.23
CA ASP A 311 25.49 -4.11 10.04
C ASP A 311 24.47 -4.19 11.19
N PHE A 312 23.34 -4.91 10.97
CA PHE A 312 22.17 -4.92 11.86
C PHE A 312 21.51 -6.31 11.99
N PRO A 313 22.25 -7.35 12.47
CA PRO A 313 21.76 -8.73 12.55
C PRO A 313 20.52 -8.88 13.45
N GLU A 314 20.31 -7.98 14.41
CA GLU A 314 19.14 -7.96 15.31
C GLU A 314 17.82 -7.60 14.63
N ARG A 315 17.87 -7.10 13.39
CA ARG A 315 16.70 -6.85 12.54
C ARG A 315 16.55 -7.83 11.40
N TYR A 316 17.46 -8.80 11.24
CA TYR A 316 17.48 -9.67 10.04
C TYR A 316 16.29 -10.64 9.99
N TRP A 317 15.91 -11.22 11.14
CA TRP A 317 14.73 -12.05 11.33
C TRP A 317 13.60 -11.28 12.02
N GLY A 318 12.35 -11.59 11.68
CA GLY A 318 11.20 -11.07 12.40
C GLY A 318 9.86 -11.49 11.81
N SER A 319 8.78 -10.96 12.37
CA SER A 319 7.39 -11.24 11.98
C SER A 319 6.96 -10.51 10.69
N PHE A 320 7.88 -10.37 9.72
CA PHE A 320 7.79 -9.41 8.61
C PHE A 320 6.81 -9.79 7.48
N ARG A 321 5.72 -10.51 7.81
CA ARG A 321 4.62 -10.91 6.92
C ARG A 321 3.27 -10.48 7.53
N PRO A 322 2.97 -9.17 7.62
CA PRO A 322 1.80 -8.68 8.35
C PRO A 322 0.45 -9.21 7.84
N GLY A 323 0.38 -9.64 6.58
CA GLY A 323 -0.82 -10.20 5.95
C GLY A 323 -1.21 -11.63 6.35
N VAL A 324 -0.37 -12.36 7.10
CA VAL A 324 -0.75 -13.63 7.77
C VAL A 324 -0.97 -13.40 9.27
N TYR A 325 -1.77 -14.28 9.90
CA TYR A 325 -1.99 -14.22 11.35
C TYR A 325 -0.69 -14.42 12.14
N PHE A 326 0.14 -15.39 11.76
CA PHE A 326 1.49 -15.54 12.30
C PHE A 326 2.43 -16.11 11.23
N GLY A 327 3.65 -15.57 11.15
CA GLY A 327 4.71 -16.05 10.26
C GLY A 327 5.99 -15.24 10.41
N MET A 328 7.13 -15.91 10.20
CA MET A 328 8.47 -15.32 10.24
C MET A 328 9.04 -15.17 8.82
N LYS A 329 9.91 -14.17 8.63
CA LYS A 329 10.58 -13.88 7.34
C LYS A 329 11.93 -13.19 7.60
N THR A 330 12.87 -13.36 6.67
CA THR A 330 14.14 -12.61 6.63
C THR A 330 14.06 -11.36 5.76
N ARG A 331 14.85 -10.33 6.11
CA ARG A 331 14.95 -9.07 5.36
C ARG A 331 15.88 -9.16 4.15
N GLU A 332 15.54 -10.05 3.23
CA GLU A 332 16.30 -10.33 2.02
C GLU A 332 15.42 -10.66 0.80
N PRO A 333 15.89 -10.42 -0.43
CA PRO A 333 15.28 -11.00 -1.63
C PRO A 333 15.28 -12.52 -1.55
N GLN A 334 14.20 -13.18 -2.00
CA GLN A 334 14.09 -14.65 -2.03
C GLN A 334 14.14 -15.35 -0.65
N SER A 335 13.84 -14.60 0.42
CA SER A 335 13.80 -15.05 1.82
C SER A 335 13.09 -16.37 2.08
N LEU A 336 13.50 -17.05 3.15
CA LEU A 336 12.71 -18.12 3.77
C LEU A 336 11.44 -17.54 4.43
N LEU A 337 10.29 -18.12 4.13
CA LEU A 337 8.98 -17.74 4.66
C LEU A 337 8.42 -18.86 5.54
N ALA A 338 8.15 -18.55 6.81
CA ALA A 338 7.42 -19.42 7.72
C ALA A 338 5.99 -18.92 7.95
N GLY A 339 5.06 -19.80 8.33
CA GLY A 339 3.69 -19.39 8.68
C GLY A 339 2.85 -20.46 9.38
N LEU A 340 1.80 -20.00 10.05
CA LEU A 340 0.81 -20.80 10.77
C LEU A 340 -0.55 -20.80 10.04
N MET A 341 -1.23 -21.96 10.05
CA MET A 341 -2.66 -22.08 9.75
C MET A 341 -3.34 -22.96 10.81
N TRP A 342 -4.65 -22.78 11.04
CA TRP A 342 -5.40 -23.65 11.95
C TRP A 342 -6.88 -23.79 11.58
N PHE A 343 -7.51 -24.86 12.10
CA PHE A 343 -8.96 -25.04 12.17
C PHE A 343 -9.33 -26.06 13.27
N MET A 344 -10.61 -26.10 13.66
CA MET A 344 -11.18 -27.16 14.51
C MET A 344 -11.91 -28.19 13.64
N PRO A 345 -11.48 -29.46 13.59
CA PRO A 345 -12.09 -30.49 12.73
C PRO A 345 -13.58 -30.72 13.01
N ASP A 346 -13.93 -30.79 14.30
CA ASP A 346 -15.29 -31.11 14.78
C ASP A 346 -16.34 -30.08 14.30
N ILE A 347 -15.91 -28.85 14.04
CA ILE A 347 -16.75 -27.72 13.58
C ILE A 347 -16.72 -27.61 12.04
N ALA A 348 -15.57 -27.85 11.40
CA ALA A 348 -15.44 -27.81 9.95
C ALA A 348 -16.27 -28.91 9.25
N ALA A 349 -16.43 -30.07 9.89
CA ALA A 349 -17.25 -31.16 9.39
C ALA A 349 -18.74 -30.80 9.19
N SER A 350 -19.27 -29.80 9.92
CA SER A 350 -20.69 -29.43 9.85
C SER A 350 -21.06 -28.50 8.68
N GLY A 351 -20.08 -27.86 8.04
CA GLY A 351 -20.32 -26.73 7.12
C GLY A 351 -19.88 -26.92 5.66
N GLY A 352 -19.29 -28.06 5.31
CA GLY A 352 -18.85 -28.38 3.95
C GLY A 352 -17.61 -27.59 3.43
N ASN A 353 -17.20 -26.53 4.13
CA ASN A 353 -15.98 -25.77 3.84
C ASN A 353 -15.05 -25.79 5.06
N PHE A 354 -13.76 -26.06 4.82
CA PHE A 354 -12.75 -26.00 5.88
C PHE A 354 -12.47 -24.54 6.24
N ASN A 355 -12.97 -24.11 7.40
CA ASN A 355 -12.80 -22.77 7.97
C ASN A 355 -11.34 -22.52 8.45
N LEU A 356 -10.41 -22.59 7.49
CA LEU A 356 -8.96 -22.61 7.65
C LEU A 356 -8.41 -21.18 7.73
N ARG A 357 -8.03 -20.75 8.93
CA ARG A 357 -7.39 -19.47 9.20
C ARG A 357 -5.94 -19.48 8.71
N HIS A 358 -5.48 -18.39 8.09
CA HIS A 358 -4.10 -18.28 7.60
C HIS A 358 -3.72 -16.82 7.32
N LEU A 359 -4.24 -16.28 6.20
CA LEU A 359 -4.21 -14.86 5.87
C LEU A 359 -5.12 -14.11 6.85
N CYS A 360 -4.71 -12.92 7.27
CA CYS A 360 -5.55 -12.02 8.06
C CYS A 360 -6.77 -11.61 7.22
N ASP A 361 -7.99 -11.96 7.63
CA ASP A 361 -9.20 -11.56 6.92
C ASP A 361 -10.27 -11.02 7.88
N GLN A 362 -11.10 -10.09 7.40
CA GLN A 362 -12.25 -9.61 8.15
C GLN A 362 -13.44 -10.57 8.07
N GLY A 363 -13.53 -11.36 7.00
CA GLY A 363 -14.53 -12.40 6.80
C GLY A 363 -14.39 -13.57 7.76
N ASP A 364 -13.20 -13.80 8.33
CA ASP A 364 -12.97 -14.82 9.35
C ASP A 364 -13.78 -14.55 10.65
N ASN A 365 -14.11 -13.28 10.90
CA ASN A 365 -14.93 -12.81 12.02
C ASN A 365 -14.44 -13.34 13.39
N LEU A 366 -13.15 -13.14 13.65
CA LEU A 366 -12.50 -13.33 14.96
C LEU A 366 -12.91 -12.20 15.92
N GLU A 367 -13.18 -12.50 17.19
CA GLU A 367 -13.57 -11.45 18.15
C GLU A 367 -12.41 -10.49 18.49
N GLN A 368 -11.18 -10.99 18.54
CA GLN A 368 -9.96 -10.19 18.67
C GLN A 368 -8.78 -10.92 18.03
N TYR A 369 -7.87 -10.19 17.39
CA TYR A 369 -6.50 -10.66 17.19
C TYR A 369 -5.52 -9.49 17.20
N GLY A 370 -4.32 -9.71 17.74
CA GLY A 370 -3.25 -8.72 17.69
C GLY A 370 -2.11 -8.98 18.67
N TRP A 371 -1.00 -8.30 18.42
CA TRP A 371 0.15 -8.22 19.33
C TRP A 371 -0.24 -7.46 20.61
N ARG A 372 0.14 -7.98 21.78
CA ARG A 372 0.00 -7.32 23.08
C ARG A 372 1.31 -6.64 23.51
N GLU A 373 2.42 -7.31 23.24
CA GLU A 373 3.79 -6.84 23.51
C GLU A 373 4.66 -7.24 22.30
N HIS A 374 5.39 -6.30 21.66
CA HIS A 374 6.27 -6.56 20.51
C HIS A 374 7.28 -5.42 20.37
N ASP A 375 8.58 -5.72 20.37
CA ASP A 375 9.64 -4.70 20.36
C ASP A 375 10.17 -4.31 18.98
N GLY A 376 9.88 -5.12 17.95
CA GLY A 376 10.37 -4.94 16.58
C GLY A 376 11.74 -5.56 16.28
N LYS A 377 12.39 -6.23 17.24
CA LYS A 377 13.74 -6.79 17.12
C LYS A 377 13.85 -8.21 17.73
N ASN A 378 13.54 -8.37 19.02
CA ASN A 378 13.86 -9.57 19.78
C ASN A 378 12.67 -10.50 20.04
N PHE A 379 11.45 -9.98 20.18
CA PHE A 379 10.30 -10.81 20.58
C PHE A 379 8.93 -10.24 20.19
N GLY A 380 7.91 -11.09 20.29
CA GLY A 380 6.52 -10.68 20.24
C GLY A 380 5.57 -11.66 20.92
N VAL A 381 4.50 -11.14 21.49
CA VAL A 381 3.39 -11.85 22.15
C VAL A 381 2.09 -11.42 21.45
N GLN A 382 1.41 -12.34 20.76
CA GLN A 382 0.12 -12.08 20.11
C GLN A 382 -0.94 -13.05 20.63
N VAL A 383 -2.13 -12.50 20.88
CA VAL A 383 -3.33 -13.27 21.25
C VAL A 383 -4.31 -13.24 20.07
N ILE A 384 -4.93 -14.39 19.79
CA ILE A 384 -5.94 -14.58 18.73
C ILE A 384 -7.14 -15.30 19.34
N THR A 385 -8.31 -14.68 19.27
CA THR A 385 -9.57 -15.20 19.81
C THR A 385 -10.46 -15.64 18.63
N ASP A 386 -10.60 -16.94 18.45
CA ASP A 386 -11.41 -17.56 17.39
C ASP A 386 -12.54 -18.38 18.03
N LYS A 387 -13.51 -17.66 18.61
CA LYS A 387 -14.77 -18.15 19.19
C LYS A 387 -14.62 -19.18 20.31
N PHE A 388 -14.25 -20.39 19.96
CA PHE A 388 -14.14 -21.55 20.86
C PHE A 388 -12.74 -21.66 21.48
N ILE A 389 -11.71 -21.17 20.77
CA ILE A 389 -10.31 -21.25 21.19
C ILE A 389 -9.66 -19.87 21.30
N GLN A 390 -8.66 -19.79 22.17
CA GLN A 390 -7.70 -18.71 22.22
C GLN A 390 -6.33 -19.27 21.86
N LEU A 391 -5.70 -18.72 20.83
CA LEU A 391 -4.30 -19.00 20.50
C LEU A 391 -3.44 -17.90 21.11
N GLU A 392 -2.35 -18.27 21.78
CA GLU A 392 -1.23 -17.37 22.04
C GLU A 392 -0.06 -17.78 21.14
N THR A 393 0.35 -16.87 20.27
CA THR A 393 1.51 -17.02 19.39
C THR A 393 2.62 -16.11 19.90
N THR A 394 3.69 -16.69 20.41
CA THR A 394 4.85 -15.99 20.96
C THR A 394 6.11 -16.33 20.16
N PHE A 395 7.03 -15.38 19.99
CA PHE A 395 8.34 -15.66 19.40
C PHE A 395 9.46 -14.94 20.16
N VAL A 396 10.66 -15.53 20.11
CA VAL A 396 11.90 -15.00 20.69
C VAL A 396 13.05 -15.28 19.72
N THR A 397 13.91 -14.29 19.48
CA THR A 397 15.16 -14.44 18.71
C THR A 397 16.38 -14.47 19.65
N LYS A 398 17.49 -15.03 19.16
CA LYS A 398 18.77 -15.10 19.88
C LYS A 398 19.92 -14.93 18.88
N LEU A 399 20.59 -13.79 18.95
CA LEU A 399 21.65 -13.38 18.02
C LEU A 399 22.86 -14.33 18.10
N GLY A 400 23.47 -14.59 16.94
CA GLY A 400 24.70 -15.39 16.81
C GLY A 400 24.93 -15.87 15.38
N GLY A 401 26.11 -16.44 15.13
CA GLY A 401 26.52 -16.82 13.77
C GLY A 401 26.55 -15.63 12.81
N ASN A 402 26.37 -15.91 11.51
CA ASN A 402 26.53 -14.91 10.44
C ASN A 402 25.19 -14.52 9.78
N HIS A 403 24.08 -15.20 10.11
CA HIS A 403 22.81 -15.12 9.40
C HIS A 403 21.63 -14.78 10.33
N GLY A 404 21.85 -13.84 11.28
CA GLY A 404 20.84 -13.33 12.20
C GLY A 404 20.44 -14.25 13.37
N GLY A 405 21.21 -15.31 13.64
CA GLY A 405 21.03 -16.19 14.79
C GLY A 405 19.90 -17.22 14.68
N ASP A 406 19.40 -17.60 15.86
CA ASP A 406 18.34 -18.59 16.06
C ASP A 406 17.02 -17.90 16.43
N TRP A 407 15.89 -18.56 16.21
CA TRP A 407 14.60 -18.12 16.74
C TRP A 407 13.71 -19.30 17.12
N THR A 408 12.78 -19.06 18.05
CA THR A 408 11.75 -20.04 18.43
C THR A 408 10.38 -19.37 18.46
N ALA A 409 9.41 -20.03 17.84
CA ALA A 409 8.00 -19.68 17.92
C ALA A 409 7.26 -20.70 18.78
N ARG A 410 6.47 -20.25 19.75
CA ARG A 410 5.57 -21.07 20.56
C ARG A 410 4.13 -20.74 20.19
N ILE A 411 3.35 -21.77 19.91
CA ILE A 411 1.93 -21.68 19.60
C ILE A 411 1.19 -22.48 20.67
N GLN A 412 0.58 -21.78 21.62
CA GLN A 412 -0.28 -22.35 22.65
C GLN A 412 -1.74 -22.17 22.25
N VAL A 413 -2.58 -23.17 22.50
CA VAL A 413 -4.01 -23.16 22.17
C VAL A 413 -4.82 -23.61 23.38
N GLU A 414 -5.62 -22.70 23.91
CA GLU A 414 -6.45 -22.89 25.10
C GLU A 414 -7.95 -22.95 24.73
N PRO A 415 -8.73 -23.86 25.35
CA PRO A 415 -10.19 -23.89 25.22
C PRO A 415 -10.84 -22.75 26.03
N ARG A 416 -11.68 -21.93 25.39
CA ARG A 416 -12.33 -20.78 26.08
C ARG A 416 -13.50 -21.16 26.99
N MET A 417 -13.97 -22.41 26.92
CA MET A 417 -15.06 -22.95 27.74
C MET A 417 -14.70 -24.37 28.19
N LYS A 418 -15.17 -24.81 29.36
CA LYS A 418 -14.74 -26.09 29.98
C LYS A 418 -15.20 -27.32 29.19
N GLU A 419 -16.28 -27.18 28.45
CA GLU A 419 -16.90 -28.17 27.57
C GLU A 419 -16.07 -28.44 26.29
N LEU A 420 -15.08 -27.58 26.02
CA LEU A 420 -14.16 -27.68 24.90
C LEU A 420 -12.83 -28.35 25.27
N VAL A 421 -12.58 -28.61 26.56
CA VAL A 421 -11.40 -29.35 27.02
C VAL A 421 -11.44 -30.76 26.41
N GLY A 422 -10.34 -31.17 25.77
CA GLY A 422 -10.25 -32.45 25.07
C GLY A 422 -10.77 -32.47 23.62
N GLN A 423 -11.40 -31.39 23.12
CA GLN A 423 -11.77 -31.26 21.70
C GLN A 423 -10.54 -31.11 20.81
N GLN A 424 -10.69 -31.39 19.51
CA GLN A 424 -9.57 -31.39 18.57
C GLN A 424 -9.31 -30.01 17.96
N VAL A 425 -8.04 -29.62 17.90
CA VAL A 425 -7.54 -28.55 17.05
C VAL A 425 -6.48 -29.12 16.10
N THR A 426 -6.49 -28.67 14.84
CA THR A 426 -5.43 -28.96 13.88
C THR A 426 -4.64 -27.70 13.60
N LEU A 427 -3.34 -27.75 13.86
CA LEU A 427 -2.37 -26.74 13.47
C LEU A 427 -1.58 -27.22 12.25
N PHE A 428 -1.28 -26.30 11.35
CA PHE A 428 -0.32 -26.48 10.27
C PHE A 428 0.77 -25.42 10.40
N PHE A 429 2.03 -25.83 10.50
CA PHE A 429 3.17 -24.93 10.38
C PHE A 429 3.89 -25.22 9.07
N TYR A 430 4.16 -24.20 8.26
CA TYR A 430 4.77 -24.36 6.94
C TYR A 430 6.04 -23.55 6.74
N LEU A 431 6.88 -24.04 5.85
CA LEU A 431 8.08 -23.40 5.32
C LEU A 431 7.96 -23.36 3.79
N THR A 432 8.18 -22.18 3.21
CA THR A 432 8.21 -21.95 1.75
C THR A 432 9.26 -20.90 1.42
N LEU A 433 9.61 -20.76 0.15
CA LEU A 433 10.46 -19.66 -0.34
C LEU A 433 9.60 -18.53 -0.92
N ASP A 434 10.11 -17.29 -0.91
CA ASP A 434 9.49 -16.13 -1.57
C ASP A 434 9.56 -16.21 -3.12
N ASP A 435 8.94 -15.28 -3.84
CA ASP A 435 8.81 -15.32 -5.31
C ASP A 435 10.16 -15.50 -6.04
N ASN A 436 10.25 -16.55 -6.87
CA ASN A 436 11.45 -17.00 -7.59
C ASN A 436 12.60 -17.51 -6.69
N GLY A 437 12.37 -17.70 -5.39
CA GLY A 437 13.38 -18.16 -4.44
C GLY A 437 13.86 -19.58 -4.70
N ARG A 438 15.14 -19.81 -4.42
CA ARG A 438 15.83 -21.10 -4.61
C ARG A 438 16.45 -21.58 -3.31
N GLY A 439 16.21 -22.85 -3.02
CA GLY A 439 16.68 -23.52 -1.81
C GLY A 439 16.22 -24.97 -1.79
N LEU A 440 16.89 -25.76 -0.96
CA LEU A 440 16.56 -27.17 -0.74
C LEU A 440 15.80 -27.29 0.58
N PHE A 441 14.72 -28.07 0.60
CA PHE A 441 14.10 -28.56 1.84
C PHE A 441 14.13 -30.08 1.88
N GLN A 442 14.72 -30.64 2.94
CA GLN A 442 14.74 -32.07 3.23
C GLN A 442 13.91 -32.34 4.49
N PRO A 443 12.66 -32.83 4.36
CA PRO A 443 11.85 -33.22 5.50
C PRO A 443 12.40 -34.49 6.17
N ILE A 444 12.50 -34.46 7.50
CA ILE A 444 12.92 -35.59 8.34
C ILE A 444 11.70 -36.01 9.15
N ARG A 445 11.23 -37.26 8.99
CA ARG A 445 9.97 -37.71 9.60
C ARG A 445 10.16 -38.00 11.09
N MET A 446 9.07 -38.21 11.81
CA MET A 446 9.15 -38.64 13.21
C MET A 446 9.58 -40.12 13.31
N ILE A 447 8.99 -40.99 12.50
CA ILE A 447 9.28 -42.44 12.46
C ILE A 447 10.76 -42.73 12.20
N ASP A 448 11.42 -41.95 11.34
CA ASP A 448 12.82 -42.15 10.96
C ASP A 448 13.81 -42.02 12.15
N ASN A 449 13.36 -41.41 13.26
CA ASN A 449 14.12 -41.21 14.50
C ASN A 449 13.53 -41.98 15.71
N MET A 450 12.54 -42.86 15.51
CA MET A 450 11.92 -43.65 16.58
C MET A 450 12.49 -45.08 16.62
N ASP A 451 12.73 -45.61 17.82
CA ASP A 451 12.92 -47.05 18.00
C ASP A 451 11.59 -47.78 17.79
N THR A 452 11.46 -48.37 16.61
CA THR A 452 10.25 -49.09 16.18
C THR A 452 10.23 -50.56 16.62
N SER A 453 11.29 -51.06 17.28
CA SER A 453 11.46 -52.49 17.60
C SER A 453 10.39 -53.07 18.55
N GLY A 454 9.76 -52.22 19.37
CA GLY A 454 8.67 -52.59 20.28
C GLY A 454 7.30 -51.97 19.97
N MET A 455 7.15 -51.25 18.84
CA MET A 455 5.96 -50.42 18.57
C MET A 455 4.90 -51.18 17.74
N ASN A 456 3.60 -51.00 18.02
CA ASN A 456 2.57 -51.63 17.19
C ASN A 456 2.51 -51.01 15.78
N PRO A 457 2.25 -51.80 14.71
CA PRO A 457 2.08 -51.29 13.34
C PRO A 457 0.96 -50.26 13.13
N ASN A 458 0.08 -50.03 14.12
CA ASN A 458 -0.93 -48.96 14.10
C ASN A 458 -0.46 -47.68 14.83
N GLU A 459 0.50 -47.76 15.76
CA GLU A 459 1.01 -46.60 16.50
C GLU A 459 1.93 -45.75 15.62
N SER A 460 2.67 -46.37 14.71
CA SER A 460 3.46 -45.67 13.68
C SER A 460 2.60 -44.84 12.71
N VAL A 461 1.34 -45.22 12.47
CA VAL A 461 0.39 -44.46 11.64
C VAL A 461 0.01 -43.12 12.30
N LYS A 462 0.12 -43.03 13.63
CA LYS A 462 -0.16 -41.81 14.40
C LYS A 462 0.90 -40.71 14.21
N PHE A 463 2.13 -41.10 13.86
CA PHE A 463 3.31 -40.23 13.84
C PHE A 463 3.89 -40.04 12.43
N LEU A 464 3.02 -39.85 11.43
CA LEU A 464 3.43 -39.68 10.03
C LEU A 464 4.10 -38.32 9.74
N GLY A 465 4.05 -37.36 10.68
CA GLY A 465 4.61 -36.01 10.55
C GLY A 465 6.14 -35.90 10.64
N LEU A 466 6.62 -34.66 10.82
CA LEU A 466 8.04 -34.30 10.77
C LEU A 466 8.62 -34.10 12.16
N SER A 467 9.83 -34.59 12.39
CA SER A 467 10.64 -34.20 13.55
C SER A 467 11.44 -32.92 13.25
N ALA A 468 11.88 -32.77 11.99
CA ALA A 468 12.57 -31.57 11.51
C ALA A 468 12.45 -31.39 9.99
N VAL A 469 12.88 -30.23 9.52
CA VAL A 469 13.27 -29.95 8.14
C VAL A 469 14.71 -29.46 8.18
N HIS A 470 15.60 -30.08 7.42
CA HIS A 470 16.87 -29.46 7.06
C HIS A 470 16.65 -28.60 5.82
N GLY A 471 17.20 -27.39 5.81
CA GLY A 471 17.06 -26.46 4.70
C GLY A 471 18.37 -25.79 4.34
N HIS A 472 18.48 -25.38 3.07
CA HIS A 472 19.61 -24.63 2.56
C HIS A 472 19.12 -23.51 1.63
N THR A 473 19.61 -22.29 1.82
CA THR A 473 19.49 -21.19 0.83
C THR A 473 20.84 -20.47 0.68
N GLU A 474 21.04 -19.79 -0.45
CA GLU A 474 22.28 -19.06 -0.76
C GLU A 474 22.69 -18.04 0.31
N LYS A 475 21.72 -17.52 1.09
CA LYS A 475 21.94 -16.45 2.09
C LYS A 475 21.90 -16.89 3.55
N LEU A 476 21.13 -17.94 3.87
CA LEU A 476 21.10 -18.52 5.22
C LEU A 476 22.16 -19.61 5.43
N GLY A 477 22.76 -20.10 4.34
CA GLY A 477 23.49 -21.36 4.35
C GLY A 477 22.56 -22.50 4.78
N ASP A 478 23.13 -23.47 5.51
CA ASP A 478 22.36 -24.55 6.11
C ASP A 478 21.63 -24.10 7.39
N PHE A 479 20.43 -24.63 7.60
CA PHE A 479 19.66 -24.44 8.82
C PHE A 479 18.77 -25.65 9.11
N ARG A 480 18.29 -25.73 10.35
CA ARG A 480 17.32 -26.73 10.81
C ARG A 480 16.10 -26.04 11.37
N VAL A 481 14.91 -26.51 11.01
CA VAL A 481 13.67 -26.21 11.73
C VAL A 481 13.19 -27.50 12.38
N SER A 482 12.87 -27.48 13.68
CA SER A 482 12.41 -28.65 14.42
C SER A 482 11.09 -28.38 15.15
N PHE A 483 10.26 -29.43 15.22
CA PHE A 483 8.89 -29.36 15.75
C PHE A 483 8.78 -30.14 17.05
N HIS A 484 8.33 -29.48 18.12
CA HIS A 484 8.32 -30.06 19.46
C HIS A 484 6.97 -29.87 20.14
N HIS A 485 6.43 -30.92 20.72
CA HIS A 485 5.16 -30.91 21.44
C HIS A 485 5.40 -30.84 22.96
N SER A 486 4.54 -30.12 23.70
CA SER A 486 4.62 -30.11 25.17
C SER A 486 4.16 -31.41 25.81
N ASN A 487 3.20 -32.10 25.19
CA ASN A 487 2.61 -33.33 25.68
C ASN A 487 2.22 -34.26 24.53
N GLU A 488 2.96 -35.36 24.36
CA GLU A 488 2.72 -36.36 23.32
C GLU A 488 1.41 -37.14 23.51
N ARG A 489 0.85 -37.15 24.73
CA ARG A 489 -0.43 -37.80 25.03
C ARG A 489 -1.64 -37.01 24.50
N SER A 490 -1.52 -35.69 24.38
CA SER A 490 -2.57 -34.85 23.77
C SER A 490 -2.53 -34.86 22.24
N VAL A 491 -1.40 -35.22 21.61
CA VAL A 491 -1.32 -35.40 20.15
C VAL A 491 -2.24 -36.55 19.74
N VAL A 492 -3.15 -36.29 18.80
CA VAL A 492 -4.05 -37.29 18.19
C VAL A 492 -3.39 -37.87 16.94
N HIS A 493 -2.89 -37.01 16.06
CA HIS A 493 -2.30 -37.38 14.77
C HIS A 493 -1.24 -36.37 14.34
N THR A 494 -0.20 -36.81 13.63
CA THR A 494 0.71 -35.93 12.90
C THR A 494 0.88 -36.36 11.45
N ALA A 495 1.01 -35.39 10.55
CA ALA A 495 1.23 -35.62 9.12
C ALA A 495 2.13 -34.51 8.54
N TYR A 496 2.39 -34.60 7.23
CA TYR A 496 3.12 -33.59 6.49
C TYR A 496 2.66 -33.49 5.04
N LEU A 497 2.96 -32.36 4.41
CA LEU A 497 2.93 -32.18 2.96
C LEU A 497 4.35 -31.78 2.51
N SER A 498 4.84 -32.39 1.44
CA SER A 498 6.06 -31.99 0.74
C SER A 498 5.74 -31.90 -0.74
N THR A 499 5.83 -30.70 -1.31
CA THR A 499 5.36 -30.38 -2.66
C THR A 499 6.07 -29.15 -3.23
N SER A 500 5.67 -28.70 -4.42
CA SER A 500 6.12 -27.44 -5.00
C SER A 500 4.96 -26.48 -5.26
N VAL A 501 5.17 -25.20 -4.93
CA VAL A 501 4.27 -24.09 -5.26
C VAL A 501 4.97 -23.10 -6.18
N ALA A 502 4.22 -22.52 -7.11
CA ALA A 502 4.77 -21.51 -8.03
C ALA A 502 5.09 -20.17 -7.32
N SER A 503 4.40 -19.87 -6.22
CA SER A 503 4.45 -18.57 -5.54
C SER A 503 3.79 -18.64 -4.14
N PRO A 504 4.21 -17.85 -3.13
CA PRO A 504 3.73 -17.95 -1.74
C PRO A 504 2.22 -17.80 -1.54
N HIS A 505 1.55 -17.00 -2.37
CA HIS A 505 0.12 -16.75 -2.23
C HIS A 505 -0.75 -18.03 -2.40
N LEU A 506 -0.25 -19.03 -3.13
CA LEU A 506 -0.94 -20.30 -3.41
C LEU A 506 -0.77 -21.35 -2.29
N VAL A 507 -0.06 -21.05 -1.20
CA VAL A 507 0.26 -22.06 -0.16
C VAL A 507 -0.99 -22.58 0.55
N LYS A 508 -2.03 -21.75 0.72
CA LYS A 508 -3.31 -22.20 1.29
C LYS A 508 -4.01 -23.22 0.38
N ASP A 509 -4.07 -22.94 -0.92
CA ASP A 509 -4.71 -23.80 -1.92
C ASP A 509 -3.93 -25.11 -2.09
N ALA A 510 -2.60 -25.03 -2.12
CA ALA A 510 -1.70 -26.18 -2.15
C ALA A 510 -1.90 -27.09 -0.92
N LEU A 511 -1.96 -26.52 0.28
CA LEU A 511 -2.28 -27.26 1.51
C LEU A 511 -3.65 -27.92 1.42
N GLN A 512 -4.70 -27.18 1.03
CA GLN A 512 -6.05 -27.73 0.89
C GLN A 512 -6.11 -28.86 -0.16
N SER A 513 -5.41 -28.74 -1.28
CA SER A 513 -5.27 -29.81 -2.29
C SER A 513 -4.54 -31.06 -1.77
N GLY A 514 -3.76 -30.92 -0.70
CA GLY A 514 -3.04 -31.99 -0.01
C GLY A 514 -3.84 -32.70 1.08
N LEU A 515 -5.01 -32.18 1.50
CA LEU A 515 -5.84 -32.77 2.55
C LEU A 515 -6.55 -34.05 2.07
N ARG A 516 -6.52 -35.11 2.88
CA ARG A 516 -7.19 -36.39 2.66
C ARG A 516 -7.96 -36.77 3.92
N LEU A 517 -9.08 -37.47 3.75
CA LEU A 517 -9.80 -38.09 4.87
C LEU A 517 -9.25 -39.49 5.08
N MET A 518 -8.73 -39.78 6.27
CA MET A 518 -8.21 -41.09 6.65
C MET A 518 -9.08 -41.68 7.77
N GLU A 519 -9.40 -42.97 7.66
CA GLU A 519 -10.19 -43.71 8.64
C GLU A 519 -9.27 -44.72 9.34
N ASP A 520 -9.15 -44.66 10.67
CA ASP A 520 -8.42 -45.68 11.42
C ASP A 520 -9.20 -47.01 11.36
N LYS A 521 -8.52 -48.05 10.88
CA LYS A 521 -9.05 -49.40 10.71
C LYS A 521 -9.58 -50.03 12.01
N LYS A 522 -9.21 -49.54 13.20
CA LYS A 522 -9.60 -50.14 14.49
C LYS A 522 -10.66 -49.32 15.25
N SER A 523 -10.49 -48.00 15.39
CA SER A 523 -11.49 -47.13 16.02
C SER A 523 -12.65 -46.73 15.10
N LYS A 524 -12.43 -46.76 13.77
CA LYS A 524 -13.26 -46.10 12.74
C LYS A 524 -13.35 -44.58 12.87
N GLU A 525 -12.51 -43.95 13.71
CA GLU A 525 -12.42 -42.50 13.75
C GLU A 525 -11.83 -41.98 12.43
N ARG A 526 -12.50 -40.97 11.87
CA ARG A 526 -12.09 -40.29 10.64
C ARG A 526 -11.36 -39.01 10.99
N HIS A 527 -10.09 -38.94 10.63
CA HIS A 527 -9.26 -37.75 10.81
C HIS A 527 -8.84 -37.19 9.45
N ILE A 528 -8.59 -35.89 9.42
CA ILE A 528 -8.05 -35.20 8.24
C ILE A 528 -6.53 -35.30 8.32
N SER A 529 -5.87 -35.71 7.23
CA SER A 529 -4.42 -35.86 7.15
C SER A 529 -3.89 -35.26 5.85
N LEU A 530 -2.72 -34.63 5.89
CA LEU A 530 -1.97 -34.32 4.67
C LEU A 530 -1.45 -35.60 4.00
N ALA A 531 -1.27 -35.55 2.67
CA ALA A 531 -0.94 -36.68 1.81
C ALA A 531 0.53 -37.15 1.83
N GLY A 532 1.42 -36.51 2.58
CA GLY A 532 2.86 -36.79 2.53
C GLY A 532 3.54 -36.11 1.33
N VAL A 533 4.23 -36.88 0.49
CA VAL A 533 4.86 -36.34 -0.73
C VAL A 533 3.83 -36.24 -1.85
N LEU A 534 3.69 -35.05 -2.44
CA LEU A 534 2.73 -34.79 -3.52
C LEU A 534 3.40 -33.98 -4.65
N PHE A 535 3.69 -34.64 -5.77
CA PHE A 535 4.19 -34.00 -6.99
C PHE A 535 3.32 -34.38 -8.20
N PRO A 536 3.24 -33.54 -9.25
CA PRO A 536 2.69 -33.93 -10.54
C PRO A 536 3.43 -35.17 -11.10
N LYS A 537 2.69 -36.07 -11.76
CA LYS A 537 3.25 -37.35 -12.26
C LYS A 537 4.39 -37.19 -13.28
N GLU A 538 4.47 -36.03 -13.90
CA GLU A 538 5.45 -35.69 -14.95
C GLU A 538 6.73 -35.03 -14.40
N ASP A 539 6.76 -34.67 -13.12
CA ASP A 539 7.77 -33.76 -12.55
C ASP A 539 8.44 -34.33 -11.29
N THR A 540 8.88 -35.59 -11.39
CA THR A 540 9.52 -36.32 -10.27
C THR A 540 10.95 -35.89 -9.97
N GLN A 541 11.49 -34.90 -10.69
CA GLN A 541 12.81 -34.30 -10.43
C GLN A 541 12.74 -32.96 -9.67
N ARG A 542 11.56 -32.35 -9.52
CA ARG A 542 11.42 -31.08 -8.78
C ARG A 542 11.71 -31.27 -7.28
N GLN A 543 12.63 -30.47 -6.75
CA GLN A 543 12.83 -30.36 -5.30
C GLN A 543 11.64 -29.61 -4.66
N PRO A 544 11.22 -29.97 -3.44
CA PRO A 544 10.10 -29.30 -2.78
C PRO A 544 10.50 -27.89 -2.31
N ASN A 545 9.72 -26.88 -2.69
CA ASN A 545 9.81 -25.51 -2.15
C ASN A 545 8.64 -25.15 -1.23
N LEU A 546 7.76 -26.12 -0.90
CA LEU A 546 6.79 -26.04 0.21
C LEU A 546 6.86 -27.31 1.05
N VAL A 547 7.11 -27.16 2.35
CA VAL A 547 6.96 -28.21 3.35
C VAL A 547 6.00 -27.74 4.45
N VAL A 548 5.01 -28.57 4.78
CA VAL A 548 4.03 -28.33 5.84
C VAL A 548 4.09 -29.46 6.86
N HIS A 549 4.17 -29.13 8.15
CA HIS A 549 3.92 -30.06 9.24
C HIS A 549 2.49 -29.86 9.77
N GLN A 550 1.70 -30.95 9.84
CA GLN A 550 0.42 -30.99 10.53
C GLN A 550 0.59 -31.64 11.91
N VAL A 551 0.00 -31.03 12.93
CA VAL A 551 -0.33 -31.69 14.19
C VAL A 551 -1.81 -31.46 14.53
N THR A 552 -2.52 -32.56 14.79
CA THR A 552 -3.89 -32.55 15.33
C THR A 552 -3.81 -33.04 16.77
N ALA A 553 -4.32 -32.24 17.71
CA ALA A 553 -4.17 -32.47 19.14
C ALA A 553 -5.43 -32.10 19.92
N LYS A 554 -5.57 -32.67 21.12
CA LYS A 554 -6.63 -32.37 22.09
C LYS A 554 -6.24 -31.14 22.92
N LEU A 555 -7.20 -30.24 23.14
CA LEU A 555 -7.03 -29.02 23.93
C LEU A 555 -6.92 -29.32 25.45
N PRO A 556 -6.09 -28.59 26.22
CA PRO A 556 -5.15 -27.54 25.78
C PRO A 556 -3.87 -28.14 25.17
N PHE A 557 -3.23 -27.39 24.27
CA PHE A 557 -2.07 -27.87 23.51
C PHE A 557 -1.00 -26.78 23.29
N GLN A 558 0.27 -27.18 23.20
CA GLN A 558 1.38 -26.29 22.85
C GLN A 558 2.35 -26.96 21.88
N LEU A 559 2.66 -26.24 20.79
CA LEU A 559 3.71 -26.54 19.81
C LEU A 559 4.84 -25.51 19.95
N GLU A 560 6.09 -25.96 20.01
CA GLU A 560 7.28 -25.13 19.86
C GLU A 560 7.97 -25.46 18.54
N VAL A 561 8.27 -24.42 17.75
CA VAL A 561 8.96 -24.50 16.46
C VAL A 561 10.29 -23.76 16.59
N VAL A 562 11.38 -24.50 16.51
CA VAL A 562 12.74 -23.99 16.76
C VAL A 562 13.50 -23.93 15.44
N TYR A 563 14.00 -22.75 15.06
CA TYR A 563 14.91 -22.52 13.94
C TYR A 563 16.35 -22.37 14.46
N GLU A 564 17.26 -23.11 13.85
CA GLU A 564 18.68 -23.17 14.18
C GLU A 564 19.52 -22.87 12.93
N SER A 565 20.25 -21.74 12.90
CA SER A 565 21.20 -21.45 11.82
C SER A 565 22.48 -22.25 12.03
N ASN A 566 22.96 -23.01 11.04
CA ASN A 566 24.20 -23.79 11.17
C ASN A 566 25.45 -22.90 11.39
N SER A 567 25.37 -21.61 11.04
CA SER A 567 26.44 -20.63 11.30
C SER A 567 26.67 -20.33 12.78
N PHE A 568 25.69 -20.61 13.67
CA PHE A 568 25.79 -20.35 15.10
C PHE A 568 26.38 -21.56 15.84
N ALA A 569 27.69 -21.79 15.71
CA ALA A 569 28.37 -22.91 16.36
C ALA A 569 28.23 -22.88 17.89
N ASP A 570 28.61 -21.76 18.52
CA ASP A 570 28.70 -21.61 19.99
C ASP A 570 27.35 -21.30 20.68
N ARG A 571 26.23 -21.79 20.14
CA ARG A 571 24.88 -21.48 20.66
C ARG A 571 24.66 -21.94 22.11
N GLY A 572 25.41 -22.94 22.57
CA GLY A 572 25.17 -23.61 23.85
C GLY A 572 23.86 -24.41 23.81
N VAL A 573 22.91 -24.08 24.69
CA VAL A 573 21.61 -24.76 24.77
C VAL A 573 20.61 -24.20 23.74
N MET A 574 19.85 -25.11 23.12
CA MET A 574 18.71 -24.82 22.23
C MET A 574 17.71 -23.85 22.88
N LEU A 575 17.12 -22.94 22.10
CA LEU A 575 16.18 -21.92 22.56
C LEU A 575 14.77 -22.52 22.82
N ARG A 576 14.65 -23.43 23.78
CA ARG A 576 13.41 -24.18 24.06
C ARG A 576 13.14 -24.29 25.57
N GLY A 577 11.88 -24.51 25.97
CA GLY A 577 11.52 -24.80 27.37
C GLY A 577 11.93 -23.67 28.31
N GLU A 578 12.67 -23.99 29.38
CA GLU A 578 13.09 -22.97 30.36
C GLU A 578 14.04 -21.90 29.81
N VAL A 579 14.88 -22.23 28.82
CA VAL A 579 15.75 -21.23 28.16
C VAL A 579 14.90 -20.21 27.40
N TYR A 580 13.83 -20.67 26.76
CA TYR A 580 12.84 -19.81 26.12
C TYR A 580 12.02 -19.02 27.15
N ASN A 581 11.52 -19.66 28.21
CA ASN A 581 10.72 -19.03 29.27
C ASN A 581 11.49 -17.86 29.92
N ALA A 582 12.75 -18.08 30.29
CA ALA A 582 13.60 -17.07 30.92
C ALA A 582 13.87 -15.88 29.99
N LEU A 583 14.17 -16.13 28.71
CA LEU A 583 14.46 -15.07 27.75
C LEU A 583 13.20 -14.29 27.35
N LEU A 584 12.06 -14.95 27.17
CA LEU A 584 10.76 -14.30 26.98
C LEU A 584 10.41 -13.42 28.19
N HIS A 585 10.49 -13.95 29.42
CA HIS A 585 10.18 -13.17 30.62
C HIS A 585 11.10 -11.93 30.74
N LYS A 586 12.39 -12.08 30.44
CA LYS A 586 13.33 -10.94 30.38
C LYS A 586 12.83 -9.88 29.39
N TYR A 587 12.62 -10.24 28.12
CA TYR A 587 12.22 -9.27 27.10
C TYR A 587 10.86 -8.61 27.38
N ARG A 588 9.88 -9.36 27.91
CA ARG A 588 8.59 -8.79 28.37
C ARG A 588 8.76 -7.74 29.47
N LYS A 589 9.68 -7.98 30.42
CA LYS A 589 10.02 -7.01 31.47
C LYS A 589 10.72 -5.79 30.91
N ASP A 590 11.75 -6.00 30.08
CA ASP A 590 12.54 -4.92 29.47
C ASP A 590 11.66 -4.02 28.59
N PHE A 591 10.74 -4.60 27.82
CA PHE A 591 9.70 -3.89 27.05
C PHE A 591 8.81 -3.01 27.93
N ARG A 592 8.22 -3.55 29.00
CA ARG A 592 7.34 -2.77 29.90
C ARG A 592 8.09 -1.60 30.57
N MET A 593 9.35 -1.81 30.97
CA MET A 593 10.20 -0.73 31.52
C MET A 593 10.52 0.34 30.46
N GLN A 594 10.88 -0.07 29.24
CA GLN A 594 11.20 0.84 28.13
C GLN A 594 9.97 1.62 27.64
N PHE A 595 8.79 1.01 27.68
CA PHE A 595 7.53 1.66 27.30
C PHE A 595 7.18 2.80 28.25
N GLU A 596 7.18 2.54 29.57
CA GLU A 596 6.88 3.61 30.54
C GLU A 596 7.94 4.72 30.50
N SER A 597 9.22 4.40 30.32
CA SER A 597 10.30 5.40 30.18
C SER A 597 10.26 6.23 28.88
N LYS A 598 9.26 6.00 28.01
CA LYS A 598 9.04 6.74 26.76
C LYS A 598 7.69 7.45 26.72
N PHE A 599 6.66 6.86 27.34
CA PHE A 599 5.28 7.32 27.23
C PHE A 599 4.67 7.79 28.56
N HIS A 600 5.30 7.50 29.71
CA HIS A 600 4.96 8.07 31.02
C HIS A 600 3.46 7.94 31.38
N LEU A 601 2.82 6.81 31.05
CA LEU A 601 1.38 6.65 31.20
C LEU A 601 0.99 6.33 32.64
N MET A 602 1.81 5.58 33.36
CA MET A 602 1.63 5.36 34.80
C MET A 602 1.86 6.66 35.58
N GLU A 603 2.88 7.45 35.21
CA GLU A 603 3.13 8.78 35.79
C GLU A 603 1.95 9.75 35.55
N LYS A 604 1.30 9.64 34.38
CA LYS A 604 0.09 10.42 34.02
C LYS A 604 -1.22 9.87 34.61
N GLY A 605 -1.16 8.79 35.39
CA GLY A 605 -2.32 8.24 36.11
C GLY A 605 -3.27 7.39 35.28
N TYR A 606 -2.86 6.89 34.11
CA TYR A 606 -3.66 5.92 33.35
C TYR A 606 -3.73 4.57 34.07
N SER A 607 -4.89 3.92 34.01
CA SER A 607 -5.11 2.60 34.60
C SER A 607 -4.32 1.48 33.89
N GLU A 608 -4.18 0.32 34.54
CA GLU A 608 -3.47 -0.82 33.95
C GLU A 608 -4.11 -1.30 32.63
N GLU A 609 -5.45 -1.30 32.52
CA GLU A 609 -6.15 -1.62 31.26
C GLU A 609 -5.81 -0.63 30.13
N GLU A 610 -5.68 0.66 30.44
CA GLU A 610 -5.35 1.71 29.47
C GLU A 610 -3.87 1.64 29.07
N GLN A 611 -2.98 1.29 30.00
CA GLN A 611 -1.57 1.00 29.72
C GLN A 611 -1.44 -0.25 28.83
N GLU A 612 -2.19 -1.33 29.10
CA GLU A 612 -2.21 -2.52 28.25
C GLU A 612 -2.79 -2.26 26.85
N PHE A 613 -3.84 -1.45 26.75
CA PHE A 613 -4.35 -0.96 25.47
C PHE A 613 -3.26 -0.20 24.69
N ALA A 614 -2.57 0.72 25.35
CA ALA A 614 -1.55 1.57 24.74
C ALA A 614 -0.32 0.76 24.29
N MET A 615 0.12 -0.21 25.09
CA MET A 615 1.15 -1.18 24.72
C MET A 615 0.71 -2.05 23.53
N ALA A 616 -0.53 -2.55 23.53
CA ALA A 616 -1.06 -3.36 22.43
C ALA A 616 -1.21 -2.54 21.13
N ALA A 617 -1.58 -1.27 21.22
CA ALA A 617 -1.69 -0.37 20.06
C ALA A 617 -0.31 -0.22 19.38
N MET A 618 0.73 0.13 20.14
CA MET A 618 2.10 0.24 19.64
C MET A 618 2.64 -1.11 19.13
N SER A 619 2.43 -2.19 19.88
CA SER A 619 2.87 -3.54 19.51
C SER A 619 2.24 -4.03 18.21
N ASN A 620 0.99 -3.64 17.90
CA ASN A 620 0.35 -3.97 16.62
C ASN A 620 0.83 -3.12 15.45
N LEU A 621 1.31 -1.90 15.69
CA LEU A 621 1.98 -1.10 14.67
C LEU A 621 3.37 -1.69 14.36
N VAL A 622 4.18 -1.94 15.38
CA VAL A 622 5.55 -2.47 15.24
C VAL A 622 5.54 -3.91 14.73
N GLY A 623 4.70 -4.79 15.29
CA GLY A 623 4.43 -6.13 14.76
C GLY A 623 3.58 -6.15 13.47
N GLY A 624 3.23 -4.97 12.94
CA GLY A 624 2.67 -4.76 11.61
C GLY A 624 3.74 -4.42 10.55
N ILE A 625 5.00 -4.21 10.94
CA ILE A 625 6.10 -3.93 10.00
C ILE A 625 6.37 -5.16 9.14
N GLY A 626 6.36 -4.97 7.82
CA GLY A 626 6.60 -6.01 6.81
C GLY A 626 7.88 -5.79 6.02
N TYR A 627 8.34 -6.86 5.36
CA TYR A 627 9.43 -6.81 4.38
C TYR A 627 8.93 -7.38 3.05
N PHE A 628 8.89 -6.53 2.03
CA PHE A 628 8.36 -6.82 0.71
C PHE A 628 9.48 -6.72 -0.33
N TYR A 629 9.39 -7.47 -1.42
CA TYR A 629 10.37 -7.41 -2.51
C TYR A 629 9.68 -7.62 -3.87
N GLY A 630 10.08 -6.84 -4.87
CA GLY A 630 9.56 -6.94 -6.23
C GLY A 630 9.44 -5.58 -6.91
N SER A 631 8.53 -5.46 -7.86
CA SER A 631 8.33 -4.25 -8.68
C SER A 631 6.87 -3.78 -8.69
N SER A 632 6.67 -2.47 -8.65
CA SER A 632 5.36 -1.83 -8.87
C SER A 632 5.07 -1.68 -10.38
N LYS A 633 3.80 -1.71 -10.79
CA LYS A 633 3.38 -1.33 -12.16
C LYS A 633 3.18 0.19 -12.20
N VAL A 634 3.73 0.88 -13.20
CA VAL A 634 3.62 2.34 -13.34
C VAL A 634 3.28 2.78 -14.75
N ILE A 635 2.76 4.00 -14.92
CA ILE A 635 2.58 4.63 -16.24
C ILE A 635 2.87 6.14 -16.16
N SER A 636 3.46 6.69 -17.21
CA SER A 636 3.65 8.13 -17.41
C SER A 636 2.88 8.62 -18.64
N MET A 637 2.83 9.94 -18.84
CA MET A 637 2.27 10.54 -20.06
C MET A 637 3.03 10.22 -21.36
N HIS A 638 4.21 9.58 -21.27
CA HIS A 638 5.00 9.14 -22.42
C HIS A 638 4.77 7.67 -22.78
N ASN A 639 4.39 6.82 -21.82
CA ASN A 639 4.17 5.39 -22.07
C ASN A 639 2.72 5.13 -22.48
N LYS A 640 2.52 4.28 -23.50
CA LYS A 640 1.17 3.83 -23.91
C LYS A 640 0.57 2.81 -22.96
N GLU A 641 1.41 1.92 -22.44
CA GLU A 641 1.05 0.81 -21.56
C GLU A 641 1.80 0.90 -20.23
N PRO A 642 1.30 0.27 -19.15
CA PRO A 642 2.01 0.22 -17.86
C PRO A 642 3.33 -0.54 -17.96
N VAL A 643 4.41 0.07 -17.48
CA VAL A 643 5.75 -0.52 -17.41
C VAL A 643 6.09 -0.95 -15.97
N PRO A 644 6.95 -1.97 -15.76
CA PRO A 644 7.42 -2.30 -14.43
C PRO A 644 8.50 -1.32 -13.95
N TYR A 645 8.50 -1.04 -12.64
CA TYR A 645 9.67 -0.55 -11.91
C TYR A 645 10.78 -1.61 -11.86
N TRP A 646 11.98 -1.20 -11.45
CA TRP A 646 13.03 -2.13 -11.04
C TRP A 646 12.58 -2.96 -9.82
N ASN A 647 13.16 -4.15 -9.64
CA ASN A 647 12.94 -4.92 -8.43
C ASN A 647 13.67 -4.27 -7.24
N ALA A 648 12.95 -4.03 -6.16
CA ALA A 648 13.47 -3.38 -4.96
C ALA A 648 12.86 -3.96 -3.68
N PRO A 649 13.57 -3.88 -2.54
CA PRO A 649 13.02 -4.18 -1.23
C PRO A 649 12.25 -2.99 -0.65
N LEU A 650 11.28 -3.27 0.23
CA LEU A 650 10.62 -2.28 1.07
C LEU A 650 10.44 -2.83 2.48
N TYR A 651 10.94 -2.11 3.47
CA TYR A 651 10.71 -2.32 4.89
C TYR A 651 9.83 -1.17 5.40
N THR A 652 8.64 -1.49 5.92
CA THR A 652 7.58 -0.48 6.17
C THR A 652 6.53 -1.02 7.13
N ALA A 653 5.92 -0.17 7.95
CA ALA A 653 4.64 -0.48 8.58
C ALA A 653 3.51 -0.56 7.52
N VAL A 654 2.35 -1.06 7.94
CA VAL A 654 1.17 -1.22 7.08
C VAL A 654 -0.09 -0.70 7.80
N PRO A 655 -1.04 -0.04 7.11
CA PRO A 655 -2.19 0.58 7.80
C PRO A 655 -3.12 -0.43 8.48
N SER A 656 -3.33 -1.59 7.85
CA SER A 656 -4.14 -2.69 8.41
C SER A 656 -3.71 -4.06 7.89
N ARG A 657 -3.45 -4.99 8.82
CA ARG A 657 -3.04 -6.37 8.51
C ARG A 657 -4.03 -7.17 7.66
N SER A 658 -5.34 -6.89 7.74
CA SER A 658 -6.36 -7.65 7.00
C SER A 658 -6.62 -7.16 5.58
N PHE A 659 -6.54 -5.85 5.35
CA PHE A 659 -7.04 -5.22 4.12
C PHE A 659 -5.97 -4.42 3.36
N PHE A 660 -5.02 -3.84 4.11
CA PHE A 660 -3.92 -3.05 3.58
C PHE A 660 -2.54 -3.59 4.03
N PRO A 661 -2.20 -4.89 3.85
CA PRO A 661 -0.92 -5.46 4.29
C PRO A 661 0.24 -5.12 3.32
N ARG A 662 0.45 -3.83 3.05
CA ARG A 662 1.40 -3.27 2.09
C ARG A 662 1.70 -1.80 2.44
N GLY A 663 2.78 -1.25 1.87
CA GLY A 663 3.21 0.13 2.16
C GLY A 663 2.36 1.20 1.46
N PHE A 664 1.98 2.24 2.21
CA PHE A 664 1.33 3.46 1.71
C PHE A 664 2.13 4.70 2.16
N LEU A 665 2.48 5.57 1.22
CA LEU A 665 3.49 6.61 1.41
C LEU A 665 3.10 7.67 2.46
N TRP A 666 1.82 8.08 2.47
CA TRP A 666 1.36 9.14 3.38
C TRP A 666 0.98 8.61 4.76
N ASP A 667 0.44 7.38 4.85
CA ASP A 667 0.24 6.64 6.10
C ASP A 667 1.56 6.47 6.87
N GLU A 668 2.65 6.15 6.17
CA GLU A 668 3.92 5.77 6.79
C GLU A 668 4.55 6.90 7.61
N GLY A 669 4.33 8.18 7.26
CA GLY A 669 4.72 9.29 8.12
C GLY A 669 3.95 9.33 9.45
N PHE A 670 2.66 8.98 9.45
CA PHE A 670 1.89 8.85 10.69
C PHE A 670 2.29 7.63 11.52
N HIS A 671 2.65 6.52 10.86
CA HIS A 671 3.28 5.37 11.53
C HIS A 671 4.59 5.77 12.21
N ASN A 672 5.44 6.52 11.50
CA ASN A 672 6.78 6.87 11.96
C ASN A 672 6.82 7.99 13.00
N LEU A 673 5.76 8.79 13.18
CA LEU A 673 5.61 9.63 14.37
C LEU A 673 5.63 8.83 15.68
N ILE A 674 5.19 7.57 15.65
CA ILE A 674 5.13 6.66 16.81
C ILE A 674 6.39 5.79 16.86
N ILE A 675 6.76 5.19 15.72
CA ILE A 675 7.97 4.35 15.61
C ILE A 675 9.21 5.15 15.99
N SER A 676 9.35 6.42 15.60
CA SER A 676 10.50 7.27 15.99
C SER A 676 10.59 7.60 17.50
N GLN A 677 9.51 7.44 18.27
CA GLN A 677 9.57 7.52 19.74
C GLN A 677 9.97 6.17 20.35
N TRP A 678 9.55 5.05 19.74
CA TRP A 678 9.95 3.71 20.15
C TRP A 678 11.40 3.39 19.79
N ASP A 679 11.74 3.39 18.50
CA ASP A 679 13.07 3.09 17.96
C ASP A 679 13.36 3.94 16.70
N ARG A 680 14.36 4.83 16.80
CA ARG A 680 14.75 5.73 15.70
C ARG A 680 15.50 5.01 14.59
N GLU A 681 16.19 3.91 14.88
CA GLU A 681 16.93 3.14 13.87
C GLU A 681 15.96 2.42 12.94
N ILE A 682 14.88 1.85 13.49
CA ILE A 682 13.78 1.27 12.71
C ILE A 682 13.13 2.37 11.85
N SER A 683 12.89 3.56 12.41
CA SER A 683 12.29 4.68 11.66
C SER A 683 13.18 5.18 10.51
N PHE A 684 14.48 5.34 10.72
CA PHE A 684 15.44 5.70 9.67
C PHE A 684 15.60 4.61 8.61
N ASP A 685 15.55 3.34 9.00
CA ASP A 685 15.64 2.18 8.10
C ASP A 685 14.40 2.08 7.18
N ILE A 686 13.21 2.33 7.73
CA ILE A 686 11.97 2.47 6.95
C ILE A 686 12.08 3.66 5.96
N MET A 687 12.47 4.85 6.44
CA MET A 687 12.64 6.01 5.57
C MET A 687 13.64 5.73 4.45
N ALA A 688 14.78 5.10 4.76
CA ALA A 688 15.79 4.72 3.79
C ALA A 688 15.23 3.82 2.67
N HIS A 689 14.43 2.81 3.02
CA HIS A 689 13.78 1.95 2.03
C HIS A 689 12.81 2.72 1.14
N TRP A 690 11.97 3.59 1.71
CA TRP A 690 11.04 4.41 0.92
C TRP A 690 11.75 5.40 -0.02
N PHE A 691 12.81 6.07 0.43
CA PHE A 691 13.57 7.00 -0.41
C PHE A 691 14.41 6.28 -1.49
N ASP A 692 14.88 5.04 -1.26
CA ASP A 692 15.55 4.23 -2.29
C ASP A 692 14.60 3.71 -3.40
N LEU A 693 13.26 3.83 -3.24
CA LEU A 693 12.26 3.60 -4.29
C LEU A 693 12.05 4.79 -5.25
N MET A 694 12.80 5.89 -5.08
CA MET A 694 12.67 7.11 -5.88
C MET A 694 13.26 7.00 -7.30
N ASN A 695 12.54 7.49 -8.30
CA ASN A 695 13.00 7.53 -9.69
C ASN A 695 13.83 8.80 -10.02
N VAL A 696 14.41 8.86 -11.23
CA VAL A 696 15.16 10.03 -11.74
C VAL A 696 14.35 11.33 -11.92
N GLU A 697 13.07 11.34 -11.54
CA GLU A 697 12.21 12.53 -11.53
C GLU A 697 12.04 13.10 -10.11
N GLY A 698 12.41 12.34 -9.08
CA GLY A 698 12.12 12.66 -7.67
C GLY A 698 10.79 12.10 -7.17
N TRP A 699 10.08 11.30 -7.97
CA TRP A 699 8.80 10.69 -7.62
C TRP A 699 8.97 9.36 -6.89
N ILE A 700 8.02 9.06 -5.99
CA ILE A 700 7.86 7.79 -5.29
C ILE A 700 6.39 7.35 -5.47
N PRO A 701 6.10 6.13 -5.95
CA PRO A 701 4.72 5.64 -6.05
C PRO A 701 4.03 5.59 -4.68
N ARG A 702 2.77 6.04 -4.61
CA ARG A 702 2.04 6.20 -3.33
C ARG A 702 1.72 4.87 -2.62
N GLU A 703 1.54 3.80 -3.37
CA GLU A 703 1.09 2.49 -2.89
C GLU A 703 2.02 1.42 -3.48
N GLN A 704 2.63 0.62 -2.61
CA GLN A 704 3.75 -0.26 -2.98
C GLN A 704 3.32 -1.73 -2.99
N ILE A 705 2.94 -2.22 -4.17
CA ILE A 705 2.32 -3.53 -4.37
C ILE A 705 3.39 -4.52 -4.86
N LEU A 706 4.34 -4.79 -3.97
CA LEU A 706 5.55 -5.58 -4.24
C LEU A 706 5.36 -7.05 -3.86
N GLY A 707 5.71 -7.95 -4.78
CA GLY A 707 5.53 -9.40 -4.62
C GLY A 707 4.09 -9.89 -4.84
N SER A 708 3.94 -11.19 -5.01
CA SER A 708 2.65 -11.86 -5.26
C SER A 708 1.66 -11.72 -4.11
N GLU A 709 2.10 -11.87 -2.84
CA GLU A 709 1.23 -11.79 -1.67
C GLU A 709 0.52 -10.43 -1.56
N ALA A 710 1.19 -9.35 -1.97
CA ALA A 710 0.59 -8.02 -2.04
C ALA A 710 -0.35 -7.87 -3.25
N ARG A 711 0.06 -8.34 -4.44
CA ARG A 711 -0.74 -8.26 -5.68
C ARG A 711 -2.05 -9.03 -5.57
N ALA A 712 -2.05 -10.22 -4.98
CA ALA A 712 -3.24 -11.05 -4.76
C ALA A 712 -4.30 -10.42 -3.82
N ARG A 713 -3.99 -9.26 -3.18
CA ARG A 713 -4.91 -8.50 -2.34
C ARG A 713 -5.45 -7.22 -3.01
N VAL A 714 -5.10 -6.94 -4.26
CA VAL A 714 -5.44 -5.68 -4.94
C VAL A 714 -6.05 -5.94 -6.33
N PRO A 715 -7.28 -5.47 -6.62
CA PRO A 715 -7.84 -5.51 -7.97
C PRO A 715 -6.95 -4.77 -8.99
N ASP A 716 -6.76 -5.34 -10.19
CA ASP A 716 -5.80 -4.82 -11.19
C ASP A 716 -5.95 -3.33 -11.52
N GLU A 717 -7.18 -2.78 -11.45
CA GLU A 717 -7.47 -1.36 -11.69
C GLU A 717 -6.75 -0.40 -10.73
N PHE A 718 -6.40 -0.84 -9.51
CA PHE A 718 -5.64 -0.04 -8.53
C PHE A 718 -4.14 -0.30 -8.56
N VAL A 719 -3.66 -1.32 -9.29
CA VAL A 719 -2.24 -1.73 -9.26
C VAL A 719 -1.33 -0.72 -9.97
N VAL A 720 -1.83 -0.03 -11.01
CA VAL A 720 -1.03 0.88 -11.83
C VAL A 720 -0.91 2.28 -11.22
N GLN A 721 0.30 2.64 -10.80
CA GLN A 721 0.61 3.96 -10.22
C GLN A 721 0.96 4.97 -11.33
N LYS A 722 0.64 6.26 -11.14
CA LYS A 722 0.81 7.32 -12.17
C LYS A 722 1.83 8.37 -11.71
N ASN A 723 2.87 8.63 -12.50
CA ASN A 723 4.00 9.49 -12.06
C ASN A 723 3.68 10.98 -11.91
N ASN A 724 2.53 11.42 -12.41
CA ASN A 724 2.00 12.76 -12.16
C ASN A 724 1.14 12.85 -10.87
N GLN A 725 0.88 11.75 -10.18
CA GLN A 725 0.11 11.73 -8.93
C GLN A 725 1.04 11.62 -7.71
N GLY A 726 1.02 12.64 -6.86
CA GLY A 726 1.74 12.65 -5.58
C GLY A 726 0.91 12.08 -4.43
N ASN A 727 1.44 12.24 -3.22
CA ASN A 727 0.73 12.02 -1.96
C ASN A 727 1.26 12.99 -0.89
N PRO A 728 0.54 13.25 0.21
CA PRO A 728 1.02 14.10 1.30
C PRO A 728 2.42 13.70 1.80
N PRO A 729 3.41 14.60 1.85
CA PRO A 729 4.80 14.27 2.17
C PRO A 729 5.03 14.15 3.69
N THR A 730 4.31 13.22 4.33
CA THR A 730 4.21 13.12 5.80
C THR A 730 5.51 12.72 6.50
N PHE A 731 6.52 12.20 5.81
CA PHE A 731 7.88 12.05 6.38
C PHE A 731 8.48 13.39 6.86
N PHE A 732 8.06 14.53 6.33
CA PHE A 732 8.47 15.83 6.91
C PHE A 732 7.84 16.09 8.28
N LEU A 733 6.70 15.50 8.66
CA LEU A 733 6.22 15.54 10.05
C LEU A 733 7.16 14.77 10.97
N VAL A 734 7.63 13.59 10.54
CA VAL A 734 8.57 12.75 11.28
C VAL A 734 9.90 13.47 11.47
N LEU A 735 10.40 14.14 10.43
CA LEU A 735 11.66 14.87 10.49
C LEU A 735 11.55 16.19 11.27
N ASP A 736 10.42 16.89 11.24
CA ASP A 736 10.14 18.02 12.16
C ASP A 736 10.16 17.49 13.60
N ALA A 737 9.38 16.45 13.89
CA ALA A 737 9.33 15.80 15.20
C ALA A 737 10.72 15.37 15.73
N MET A 738 11.50 14.63 14.94
CA MET A 738 12.78 14.08 15.37
C MET A 738 13.85 15.14 15.67
N PHE A 739 13.68 16.40 15.23
CA PHE A 739 14.76 17.41 15.26
C PHE A 739 14.38 18.85 15.67
N LYS A 740 13.13 19.31 15.52
CA LYS A 740 12.65 20.70 15.75
C LYS A 740 13.16 21.35 17.04
N ASN A 741 13.29 20.56 18.12
CA ASN A 741 13.68 21.02 19.45
C ASN A 741 15.00 20.39 19.98
N ARG A 742 15.80 19.69 19.15
CA ARG A 742 17.08 19.09 19.57
C ARG A 742 18.26 19.97 19.12
N PRO A 743 19.17 20.38 20.03
CA PRO A 743 20.41 21.03 19.61
C PRO A 743 21.33 19.99 18.96
N VAL A 744 22.17 20.41 18.00
CA VAL A 744 22.99 19.51 17.17
C VAL A 744 23.92 18.59 18.00
N ARG A 745 24.38 19.06 19.17
CA ARG A 745 25.18 18.25 20.12
C ARG A 745 24.45 17.04 20.73
N ASP A 746 23.12 17.04 20.70
CA ASP A 746 22.26 15.97 21.23
C ASP A 746 21.76 15.04 20.09
N ILE A 747 22.37 15.15 18.89
CA ILE A 747 22.17 14.29 17.73
C ILE A 747 23.38 13.36 17.60
N SER A 748 23.13 12.06 17.44
CA SER A 748 24.19 11.06 17.34
C SER A 748 24.91 11.11 15.98
N THR A 749 26.13 10.56 15.93
CA THR A 749 26.90 10.43 14.68
C THR A 749 26.17 9.61 13.62
N LEU A 750 25.45 8.55 14.04
CA LEU A 750 24.64 7.72 13.14
C LEU A 750 23.44 8.50 12.57
N GLU A 751 22.73 9.28 13.39
CA GLU A 751 21.64 10.15 12.90
C GLU A 751 22.17 11.21 11.91
N LEU A 752 23.35 11.78 12.15
CA LEU A 752 23.99 12.73 11.22
C LEU A 752 24.44 12.07 9.90
N GLU A 753 24.93 10.82 9.92
CA GLU A 753 25.23 10.06 8.70
C GLU A 753 23.95 9.76 7.91
N GLN A 754 22.91 9.26 8.60
CA GLN A 754 21.60 8.93 8.00
C GLN A 754 20.96 10.17 7.35
N LEU A 755 20.98 11.33 8.02
CA LEU A 755 20.52 12.60 7.44
C LEU A 755 21.35 13.02 6.21
N ASN A 756 22.68 12.86 6.25
CA ASN A 756 23.52 13.17 5.08
C ASN A 756 23.26 12.24 3.88
N ARG A 757 22.97 10.96 4.13
CA ARG A 757 22.60 9.98 3.08
C ARG A 757 21.19 10.20 2.53
N LEU A 758 20.24 10.62 3.37
CA LEU A 758 18.89 11.02 2.96
C LEU A 758 18.87 12.32 2.13
N TRP A 759 19.78 13.25 2.42
CA TRP A 759 19.72 14.63 1.90
C TRP A 759 19.54 14.76 0.37
N PRO A 760 20.31 14.07 -0.50
CA PRO A 760 20.10 14.18 -1.95
C PRO A 760 18.70 13.74 -2.41
N ARG A 761 18.13 12.75 -1.72
CA ARG A 761 16.78 12.24 -2.01
C ARG A 761 15.70 13.18 -1.47
N LEU A 762 15.87 13.74 -0.27
CA LEU A 762 15.00 14.80 0.26
C LEU A 762 14.98 16.04 -0.64
N VAL A 763 16.13 16.45 -1.18
CA VAL A 763 16.23 17.53 -2.18
C VAL A 763 15.43 17.20 -3.44
N SER A 764 15.62 16.01 -4.01
CA SER A 764 14.89 15.55 -5.21
C SER A 764 13.38 15.45 -4.99
N TRP A 765 12.94 14.94 -3.84
CA TRP A 765 11.51 14.83 -3.48
C TRP A 765 10.85 16.20 -3.38
N TYR A 766 11.45 17.13 -2.62
CA TYR A 766 10.96 18.52 -2.51
C TYR A 766 10.88 19.19 -3.88
N ASN A 767 11.93 19.03 -4.70
CA ASN A 767 11.95 19.60 -6.05
C ASN A 767 10.82 19.02 -6.92
N TRP A 768 10.55 17.72 -6.84
CA TRP A 768 9.44 17.07 -7.57
C TRP A 768 8.09 17.71 -7.21
N PHE A 769 7.76 17.84 -5.92
CA PHE A 769 6.52 18.53 -5.51
C PHE A 769 6.45 19.96 -6.07
N ASN A 770 7.53 20.73 -5.88
CA ASN A 770 7.56 22.15 -6.22
C ASN A 770 7.57 22.41 -7.74
N THR A 771 7.90 21.42 -8.56
CA THR A 771 7.89 21.51 -10.03
C THR A 771 6.67 20.84 -10.66
N SER A 772 6.29 19.64 -10.22
CA SER A 772 5.18 18.87 -10.81
C SER A 772 3.79 19.31 -10.35
N LEU A 773 3.65 19.85 -9.12
CA LEU A 773 2.34 20.19 -8.55
C LEU A 773 2.09 21.72 -8.39
N HIS A 774 2.93 22.57 -8.99
CA HIS A 774 2.73 24.04 -8.97
C HIS A 774 1.35 24.43 -9.56
N GLY A 775 0.79 25.54 -9.08
CA GLY A 775 -0.45 26.13 -9.58
C GLY A 775 -0.24 27.34 -10.50
N PRO A 776 -1.33 27.99 -10.95
CA PRO A 776 -1.26 29.08 -11.92
C PRO A 776 -0.63 30.37 -11.37
N GLU A 777 -0.67 30.56 -10.05
CA GLU A 777 -0.10 31.73 -9.36
C GLU A 777 1.17 31.38 -8.57
N PRO A 778 2.11 32.32 -8.38
CA PRO A 778 3.20 32.17 -7.42
C PRO A 778 2.70 31.77 -6.03
N GLY A 779 3.32 30.75 -5.43
CA GLY A 779 2.94 30.22 -4.11
C GLY A 779 1.66 29.38 -4.08
N SER A 780 0.98 29.19 -5.22
CA SER A 780 -0.16 28.28 -5.34
C SER A 780 0.28 26.89 -5.83
N TYR A 781 -0.49 25.87 -5.47
CA TYR A 781 -0.26 24.47 -5.82
C TYR A 781 -1.61 23.76 -6.05
N TYR A 782 -1.66 22.72 -6.88
CA TYR A 782 -2.84 21.84 -6.97
C TYR A 782 -2.52 20.38 -7.27
N TRP A 783 -3.36 19.52 -6.68
CA TRP A 783 -3.28 18.06 -6.79
C TRP A 783 -3.67 17.62 -8.21
N ARG A 784 -2.68 17.13 -8.95
CA ARG A 784 -2.88 16.51 -10.26
C ARG A 784 -3.64 15.18 -10.13
N GLY A 785 -4.37 14.83 -11.18
CA GLY A 785 -5.00 13.50 -11.32
C GLY A 785 -6.48 13.40 -10.95
N ARG A 786 -7.17 14.53 -10.68
CA ARG A 786 -8.64 14.59 -10.64
C ARG A 786 -9.21 14.42 -12.04
N ASP A 787 -10.29 13.66 -12.20
CA ASP A 787 -10.95 13.44 -13.50
C ASP A 787 -12.05 14.48 -13.75
N THR A 788 -12.05 15.11 -14.93
CA THR A 788 -13.09 16.05 -15.37
C THR A 788 -14.26 15.37 -16.06
N ALA A 789 -14.08 14.13 -16.55
CA ALA A 789 -15.02 13.47 -17.46
C ALA A 789 -16.04 12.55 -16.76
N SER A 790 -15.77 12.06 -15.55
CA SER A 790 -16.63 11.09 -14.85
C SER A 790 -18.09 11.57 -14.71
N PRO A 791 -19.05 10.95 -15.42
CA PRO A 791 -20.46 11.36 -15.35
C PRO A 791 -21.19 10.71 -14.16
N ARG A 792 -20.49 9.90 -13.37
CA ARG A 792 -21.04 9.11 -12.25
C ARG A 792 -20.74 9.73 -10.89
N GLU A 793 -19.67 10.52 -10.78
CA GLU A 793 -19.23 11.13 -9.52
C GLU A 793 -19.90 12.47 -9.24
N LEU A 794 -20.43 12.63 -8.03
CA LEU A 794 -21.06 13.86 -7.54
C LEU A 794 -20.04 15.01 -7.43
N ASN A 795 -18.83 14.72 -6.95
CA ASN A 795 -17.68 15.61 -6.96
C ASN A 795 -16.43 14.76 -7.29
N PRO A 796 -15.57 15.17 -8.25
CA PRO A 796 -14.46 14.31 -8.69
C PRO A 796 -13.44 14.03 -7.59
N LYS A 797 -13.10 12.75 -7.41
CA LYS A 797 -12.16 12.28 -6.38
C LYS A 797 -10.77 12.92 -6.52
N SER A 798 -10.08 13.01 -5.38
CA SER A 798 -8.77 13.65 -5.20
C SER A 798 -7.76 12.70 -4.55
N LEU A 799 -7.63 11.47 -5.09
CA LEU A 799 -6.84 10.36 -4.53
C LEU A 799 -5.38 10.74 -4.20
N SER A 800 -4.78 11.61 -5.01
CA SER A 800 -3.42 12.13 -4.79
C SER A 800 -3.28 12.97 -3.51
N SER A 801 -4.38 13.41 -2.88
CA SER A 801 -4.35 14.14 -1.61
C SER A 801 -4.48 13.26 -0.36
N GLY A 802 -4.80 11.97 -0.49
CA GLY A 802 -5.14 11.07 0.63
C GLY A 802 -6.54 11.29 1.23
N LEU A 803 -7.22 12.40 0.89
CA LEU A 803 -8.60 12.69 1.28
C LEU A 803 -9.55 12.44 0.10
N ASP A 804 -9.64 11.18 -0.33
CA ASP A 804 -10.18 10.71 -1.61
C ASP A 804 -11.47 11.38 -2.13
N ASP A 805 -12.55 11.39 -1.34
CA ASP A 805 -13.83 11.97 -1.71
C ASP A 805 -14.08 13.35 -1.08
N TYR A 806 -13.09 13.95 -0.40
CA TYR A 806 -13.25 15.29 0.18
C TYR A 806 -13.63 16.29 -0.92
N PRO A 807 -14.72 17.04 -0.76
CA PRO A 807 -15.27 17.84 -1.83
C PRO A 807 -14.41 19.09 -2.11
N ARG A 808 -13.88 19.17 -3.35
CA ARG A 808 -13.13 20.34 -3.88
C ARG A 808 -13.93 21.03 -4.99
N ALA A 809 -13.30 21.80 -5.87
CA ALA A 809 -14.01 22.43 -6.98
C ALA A 809 -14.76 21.36 -7.80
N SER A 810 -16.03 21.61 -8.11
CA SER A 810 -16.89 20.57 -8.71
C SER A 810 -16.57 20.32 -10.18
N HIS A 811 -15.90 21.25 -10.86
CA HIS A 811 -15.36 21.10 -12.21
C HIS A 811 -13.85 21.33 -12.16
N PRO A 812 -13.02 20.28 -12.12
CA PRO A 812 -11.57 20.43 -11.99
C PRO A 812 -10.98 21.18 -13.19
N THR A 813 -10.07 22.12 -12.94
CA THR A 813 -9.31 22.83 -14.00
C THR A 813 -7.85 23.02 -13.56
N PRO A 814 -6.93 23.40 -14.46
CA PRO A 814 -5.57 23.81 -14.08
C PRO A 814 -5.51 25.06 -13.17
N ASP A 815 -6.62 25.77 -13.01
CA ASP A 815 -6.73 27.00 -12.23
C ASP A 815 -7.07 26.74 -10.74
N GLU A 816 -7.18 25.47 -10.34
CA GLU A 816 -7.39 25.12 -8.94
C GLU A 816 -6.22 25.58 -8.04
N ARG A 817 -6.54 25.94 -6.80
CA ARG A 817 -5.56 26.20 -5.73
C ARG A 817 -5.96 25.38 -4.51
N HIS A 818 -5.13 24.42 -4.12
CA HIS A 818 -5.39 23.49 -3.01
C HIS A 818 -4.62 23.88 -1.75
N LEU A 819 -5.37 24.20 -0.70
CA LEU A 819 -4.90 24.76 0.57
C LEU A 819 -4.01 23.79 1.36
N ASP A 820 -4.44 22.54 1.43
CA ASP A 820 -3.71 21.45 2.09
C ASP A 820 -2.33 21.23 1.46
N LEU A 821 -2.26 21.20 0.12
CA LEU A 821 -1.00 21.05 -0.60
C LEU A 821 -0.06 22.25 -0.36
N ARG A 822 -0.57 23.49 -0.44
CA ARG A 822 0.22 24.69 -0.11
C ARG A 822 0.82 24.60 1.29
N CYS A 823 0.05 24.12 2.27
CA CYS A 823 0.52 23.90 3.64
C CYS A 823 1.56 22.77 3.72
N TRP A 824 1.38 21.65 3.02
CA TRP A 824 2.39 20.59 2.95
C TRP A 824 3.73 21.08 2.40
N ILE A 825 3.75 21.92 1.36
CA ILE A 825 5.01 22.46 0.82
C ILE A 825 5.62 23.49 1.79
N THR A 826 4.80 24.26 2.49
CA THR A 826 5.25 25.19 3.56
C THR A 826 5.99 24.43 4.68
N LEU A 827 5.40 23.34 5.18
CA LEU A 827 6.04 22.45 6.16
C LEU A 827 7.33 21.83 5.59
N SER A 828 7.29 21.34 4.36
CA SER A 828 8.45 20.74 3.69
C SER A 828 9.62 21.74 3.60
N ALA A 829 9.34 23.01 3.28
CA ALA A 829 10.35 24.07 3.19
C ALA A 829 10.97 24.38 4.56
N LYS A 830 10.15 24.50 5.62
CA LYS A 830 10.61 24.65 7.02
C LYS A 830 11.59 23.54 7.42
N VAL A 831 11.20 22.28 7.18
CA VAL A 831 11.98 21.11 7.61
C VAL A 831 13.25 20.94 6.78
N MET A 832 13.20 21.19 5.47
CA MET A 832 14.40 21.21 4.62
C MET A 832 15.41 22.28 5.04
N ALA A 833 14.95 23.46 5.50
CA ALA A 833 15.83 24.49 6.05
C ALA A 833 16.46 24.04 7.39
N SER A 834 15.67 23.45 8.29
CA SER A 834 16.15 22.93 9.58
C SER A 834 17.20 21.82 9.42
N ILE A 835 16.94 20.83 8.54
CA ILE A 835 17.90 19.76 8.26
C ILE A 835 19.18 20.33 7.64
N ALA A 836 19.08 21.28 6.70
CA ALA A 836 20.25 21.91 6.09
C ALA A 836 21.18 22.55 7.13
N ASP A 837 20.62 23.28 8.11
CA ASP A 837 21.39 23.85 9.22
C ASP A 837 22.06 22.76 10.07
N ILE A 838 21.35 21.67 10.38
CA ILE A 838 21.86 20.53 11.18
C ILE A 838 23.04 19.83 10.51
N ILE A 839 22.98 19.59 9.19
CA ILE A 839 24.04 18.89 8.44
C ILE A 839 25.00 19.81 7.67
N GLY A 840 25.00 21.12 7.96
CA GLY A 840 25.96 22.09 7.40
C GLY A 840 25.86 22.28 5.89
N ARG A 841 24.64 22.35 5.33
CA ARG A 841 24.35 22.56 3.90
C ARG A 841 23.67 23.92 3.68
N ASP A 842 23.65 24.40 2.43
CA ASP A 842 22.99 25.68 2.10
C ASP A 842 21.46 25.55 2.13
N GLY A 843 20.86 25.96 3.26
CA GLY A 843 19.42 25.98 3.48
C GLY A 843 18.69 27.21 2.94
N ARG A 844 19.37 28.22 2.37
CA ARG A 844 18.78 29.56 2.11
C ARG A 844 17.50 29.52 1.29
N LYS A 845 17.51 28.85 0.12
CA LYS A 845 16.33 28.72 -0.75
C LYS A 845 15.12 28.07 -0.07
N TYR A 846 15.35 27.18 0.91
CA TYR A 846 14.28 26.53 1.67
C TYR A 846 13.73 27.46 2.76
N ARG A 847 14.61 28.25 3.40
CA ARG A 847 14.23 29.30 4.37
C ARG A 847 13.45 30.42 3.69
N GLU A 848 13.87 30.86 2.51
CA GLU A 848 13.20 31.85 1.67
C GLU A 848 11.82 31.34 1.21
N ALA A 849 11.74 30.10 0.73
CA ALA A 849 10.46 29.47 0.36
C ALA A 849 9.52 29.30 1.56
N PHE A 850 10.05 28.95 2.75
CA PHE A 850 9.26 28.89 3.97
C PHE A 850 8.70 30.27 4.34
N VAL A 851 9.52 31.31 4.40
CA VAL A 851 9.08 32.68 4.70
C VAL A 851 7.99 33.13 3.73
N PHE A 852 8.22 32.96 2.41
CA PHE A 852 7.26 33.33 1.37
C PHE A 852 5.93 32.57 1.47
N LEU A 853 5.94 31.28 1.79
CA LEU A 853 4.71 30.49 1.92
C LEU A 853 4.02 30.64 3.28
N SER A 854 4.76 30.92 4.36
CA SER A 854 4.21 31.21 5.69
C SER A 854 3.59 32.60 5.81
N ASP A 855 3.82 33.49 4.83
CA ASP A 855 3.23 34.82 4.83
C ASP A 855 1.70 34.77 4.90
N ASN A 856 1.16 35.44 5.92
CA ASN A 856 -0.25 35.40 6.25
C ASN A 856 -1.07 36.30 5.29
N GLU A 857 -0.49 37.37 4.74
CA GLU A 857 -1.18 38.22 3.75
C GLU A 857 -1.42 37.46 2.43
N LEU A 858 -0.38 36.80 1.90
CA LEU A 858 -0.46 35.96 0.72
C LEU A 858 -1.37 34.75 0.93
N LEU A 859 -1.27 34.06 2.08
CA LEU A 859 -2.18 32.96 2.44
C LEU A 859 -3.63 33.43 2.43
N ASN A 860 -3.93 34.56 3.09
CA ASN A 860 -5.28 35.11 3.15
C ASN A 860 -5.77 35.51 1.75
N LYS A 861 -4.94 36.19 0.96
CA LYS A 861 -5.25 36.57 -0.43
C LYS A 861 -5.57 35.38 -1.34
N GLN A 862 -4.87 34.25 -1.17
CA GLN A 862 -5.03 33.07 -2.02
C GLN A 862 -6.12 32.09 -1.54
N HIS A 863 -6.47 32.09 -0.24
CA HIS A 863 -7.29 31.03 0.36
C HIS A 863 -8.35 31.47 1.38
N TRP A 864 -8.40 32.73 1.85
CA TRP A 864 -9.42 33.18 2.81
C TRP A 864 -10.67 33.72 2.10
N SER A 865 -11.80 33.04 2.24
CA SER A 865 -13.09 33.59 1.82
C SER A 865 -13.62 34.56 2.88
N SER A 866 -13.65 35.85 2.54
CA SER A 866 -14.30 36.89 3.35
C SER A 866 -15.82 36.75 3.44
N ASN A 867 -16.44 35.94 2.57
CA ASN A 867 -17.90 35.70 2.59
C ASN A 867 -18.31 34.77 3.74
N THR A 868 -17.44 33.82 4.11
CA THR A 868 -17.71 32.81 5.15
C THR A 868 -16.72 32.88 6.32
N ASN A 869 -15.71 33.75 6.23
CA ASN A 869 -14.60 33.90 7.17
C ASN A 869 -13.86 32.59 7.44
N ARG A 870 -13.44 31.92 6.36
CA ARG A 870 -12.79 30.59 6.40
C ARG A 870 -11.71 30.45 5.34
N TYR A 871 -10.73 29.60 5.63
CA TYR A 871 -9.80 29.08 4.62
C TYR A 871 -10.47 28.01 3.75
N ALA A 872 -10.26 28.08 2.44
CA ALA A 872 -10.87 27.21 1.44
C ALA A 872 -9.91 26.92 0.26
N ASP A 873 -10.24 25.88 -0.52
CA ASP A 873 -9.73 25.71 -1.87
C ASP A 873 -10.37 26.75 -2.82
N TYR A 874 -9.77 26.95 -3.98
CA TYR A 874 -10.30 27.81 -5.04
C TYR A 874 -10.33 27.07 -6.38
N GLY A 875 -11.36 27.31 -7.20
CA GLY A 875 -11.47 26.72 -8.55
C GLY A 875 -12.83 26.97 -9.20
N LEU A 876 -13.09 26.28 -10.32
CA LEU A 876 -14.35 26.35 -11.05
C LEU A 876 -15.42 25.49 -10.34
N HIS A 877 -16.32 26.14 -9.60
CA HIS A 877 -17.23 25.48 -8.68
C HIS A 877 -18.70 25.94 -8.84
N SER A 878 -19.59 24.97 -8.68
CA SER A 878 -21.03 25.09 -8.50
C SER A 878 -21.46 24.15 -7.36
N THR A 879 -22.23 24.67 -6.40
CA THR A 879 -22.69 23.94 -5.21
C THR A 879 -23.89 23.03 -5.55
N ASN A 880 -24.67 23.41 -6.57
CA ASN A 880 -25.94 22.78 -6.94
C ASN A 880 -25.74 21.61 -7.92
N VAL A 881 -25.04 20.58 -7.45
CA VAL A 881 -24.83 19.31 -8.17
C VAL A 881 -25.54 18.14 -7.47
N THR A 882 -26.06 17.19 -8.23
CA THR A 882 -26.85 16.07 -7.69
C THR A 882 -26.78 14.80 -8.53
N LEU A 883 -27.00 13.63 -7.92
CA LEU A 883 -27.05 12.33 -8.59
C LEU A 883 -28.49 11.93 -8.94
N ARG A 884 -28.85 11.95 -10.23
CA ARG A 884 -30.17 11.55 -10.75
C ARG A 884 -30.06 10.26 -11.56
N ARG A 885 -31.07 9.39 -11.49
CA ARG A 885 -31.11 8.19 -12.34
C ARG A 885 -31.66 8.55 -13.73
N PRO A 886 -31.01 8.13 -14.83
CA PRO A 886 -31.59 8.25 -16.18
C PRO A 886 -32.92 7.48 -16.29
N LYS A 887 -33.75 7.84 -17.29
CA LYS A 887 -34.89 7.00 -17.68
C LYS A 887 -34.34 5.69 -18.28
N GLY A 888 -34.66 4.55 -17.68
CA GLY A 888 -34.34 3.23 -18.21
C GLY A 888 -35.42 2.72 -19.16
N ASN A 889 -35.03 1.83 -20.09
CA ASN A 889 -35.98 1.15 -20.97
C ASN A 889 -36.68 -0.02 -20.25
N PRO A 890 -37.95 -0.33 -20.57
CA PRO A 890 -38.60 -1.55 -20.08
C PRO A 890 -37.79 -2.80 -20.42
N GLY A 891 -37.66 -3.72 -19.46
CA GLY A 891 -36.93 -4.99 -19.64
C GLY A 891 -35.40 -4.91 -19.52
N GLN A 892 -34.80 -3.73 -19.37
CA GLN A 892 -33.35 -3.58 -19.12
C GLN A 892 -33.05 -3.33 -17.62
N PRO A 893 -31.83 -3.67 -17.13
CA PRO A 893 -31.37 -3.25 -15.81
C PRO A 893 -31.50 -1.73 -15.62
N LYS A 894 -31.85 -1.30 -14.41
CA LYS A 894 -31.97 0.14 -14.09
C LYS A 894 -30.60 0.80 -14.25
N PRO A 895 -30.42 1.84 -15.10
CA PRO A 895 -29.13 2.49 -15.29
C PRO A 895 -28.65 3.13 -13.99
N ASP A 896 -27.35 3.24 -13.79
CA ASP A 896 -26.75 3.88 -12.62
C ASP A 896 -27.11 5.38 -12.55
N LYS A 897 -27.06 5.97 -11.36
CA LYS A 897 -27.19 7.43 -11.23
C LYS A 897 -26.02 8.14 -11.92
N ILE A 898 -26.36 9.23 -12.61
CA ILE A 898 -25.42 10.17 -13.21
C ILE A 898 -25.48 11.52 -12.49
N ARG A 899 -24.38 12.26 -12.51
CA ARG A 899 -24.31 13.64 -12.05
C ARG A 899 -25.10 14.55 -12.99
N VAL A 900 -25.84 15.48 -12.38
CA VAL A 900 -26.52 16.59 -13.04
C VAL A 900 -26.13 17.87 -12.33
N VAL A 901 -25.67 18.85 -13.10
CA VAL A 901 -25.38 20.22 -12.66
C VAL A 901 -26.66 21.04 -12.84
N LEU A 902 -27.03 21.84 -11.84
CA LEU A 902 -28.27 22.63 -11.82
C LEU A 902 -28.04 24.15 -11.75
N GLU A 903 -26.77 24.57 -11.68
CA GLU A 903 -26.31 25.95 -11.62
C GLU A 903 -24.95 26.00 -12.32
N GLU A 904 -24.76 26.91 -13.26
CA GLU A 904 -23.49 27.04 -14.01
C GLU A 904 -22.32 27.37 -13.06
N PRO A 905 -21.15 26.71 -13.21
CA PRO A 905 -20.03 26.94 -12.31
C PRO A 905 -19.32 28.27 -12.58
N SER A 906 -18.74 28.83 -11.52
CA SER A 906 -17.95 30.06 -11.56
C SER A 906 -16.61 29.86 -10.85
N HIS A 907 -15.60 30.67 -11.17
CA HIS A 907 -14.33 30.65 -10.44
C HIS A 907 -14.51 31.35 -9.09
N ARG A 908 -14.45 30.57 -8.00
CA ARG A 908 -14.73 31.04 -6.64
C ARG A 908 -13.95 30.22 -5.60
N PHE A 909 -13.99 30.69 -4.35
CA PHE A 909 -13.67 29.83 -3.22
C PHE A 909 -14.72 28.71 -3.08
N VAL A 910 -14.24 27.53 -2.70
CA VAL A 910 -15.04 26.35 -2.39
C VAL A 910 -15.37 26.41 -0.89
N ASP A 911 -16.16 27.41 -0.52
CA ASP A 911 -16.36 27.86 0.86
C ASP A 911 -17.64 27.32 1.53
N ASP A 912 -18.39 26.46 0.82
CA ASP A 912 -19.47 25.62 1.33
C ASP A 912 -18.98 24.29 1.95
N THR A 913 -17.69 23.98 1.83
CA THR A 913 -17.08 22.70 2.27
C THR A 913 -16.10 22.87 3.43
N PHE A 914 -16.53 23.51 4.52
CA PHE A 914 -15.73 23.60 5.74
C PHE A 914 -15.48 22.20 6.35
N GLY A 915 -14.21 21.88 6.61
CA GLY A 915 -13.76 20.55 7.00
C GLY A 915 -12.26 20.50 7.23
N TYR A 916 -11.66 19.31 7.21
CA TYR A 916 -10.23 19.11 7.47
C TYR A 916 -9.32 19.98 6.59
N VAL A 917 -9.62 20.19 5.30
CA VAL A 917 -8.80 21.03 4.41
C VAL A 917 -8.71 22.47 4.93
N SER A 918 -9.82 23.03 5.44
CA SER A 918 -9.86 24.39 6.03
C SER A 918 -9.02 24.55 7.30
N LEU A 919 -8.58 23.45 7.93
CA LEU A 919 -7.77 23.47 9.16
C LEU A 919 -6.26 23.40 8.88
N PHE A 920 -5.82 23.25 7.62
CA PHE A 920 -4.40 23.03 7.33
C PHE A 920 -3.44 24.14 7.81
N PRO A 921 -3.75 25.45 7.68
CA PRO A 921 -2.90 26.51 8.24
C PRO A 921 -2.73 26.42 9.77
N LEU A 922 -3.75 25.93 10.50
CA LEU A 922 -3.68 25.68 11.94
C LEU A 922 -2.74 24.49 12.22
N ILE A 923 -2.95 23.38 11.49
CA ILE A 923 -2.23 22.10 11.60
C ILE A 923 -0.70 22.23 11.43
N ILE A 924 -0.26 23.13 10.55
CA ILE A 924 1.18 23.40 10.32
C ILE A 924 1.73 24.60 11.11
N GLU A 925 0.96 25.14 12.06
CA GLU A 925 1.41 26.17 13.02
C GLU A 925 1.80 27.53 12.38
N ILE A 926 1.19 27.93 11.24
CA ILE A 926 1.55 29.18 10.53
C ILE A 926 0.60 30.37 10.72
N ILE A 927 -0.55 30.21 11.40
CA ILE A 927 -1.48 31.34 11.61
C ILE A 927 -0.91 32.23 12.74
N GLN A 928 -0.85 33.55 12.53
CA GLN A 928 -0.36 34.48 13.54
C GLN A 928 -1.18 34.39 14.86
N PRO A 929 -0.54 34.25 16.05
CA PRO A 929 -1.22 33.98 17.33
C PRO A 929 -2.24 35.02 17.81
N ASP A 930 -2.14 36.24 17.31
CA ASP A 930 -2.99 37.39 17.62
C ASP A 930 -4.03 37.68 16.53
N SER A 931 -3.94 37.03 15.37
CA SER A 931 -4.81 37.28 14.21
C SER A 931 -6.30 37.03 14.48
N HIS A 932 -7.15 37.74 13.72
CA HIS A 932 -8.59 37.49 13.69
C HIS A 932 -8.90 36.08 13.14
N GLN A 933 -8.13 35.63 12.15
CA GLN A 933 -8.27 34.35 11.47
C GLN A 933 -8.11 33.17 12.45
N LEU A 934 -7.11 33.21 13.35
CA LEU A 934 -6.96 32.19 14.40
C LEU A 934 -8.18 32.19 15.33
N GLY A 935 -8.62 33.37 15.77
CA GLY A 935 -9.80 33.52 16.63
C GLY A 935 -11.07 32.90 16.05
N GLN A 936 -11.30 33.14 14.75
CA GLN A 936 -12.43 32.57 14.00
C GLN A 936 -12.30 31.04 13.81
N VAL A 937 -11.12 30.53 13.44
CA VAL A 937 -10.90 29.08 13.27
C VAL A 937 -11.14 28.34 14.59
N LEU A 938 -10.66 28.87 15.72
CA LEU A 938 -10.89 28.29 17.03
C LEU A 938 -12.37 28.40 17.49
N GLN A 939 -13.09 29.42 17.06
CA GLN A 939 -14.53 29.57 17.31
C GLN A 939 -15.35 28.54 16.51
N ASP A 940 -15.06 28.39 15.21
CA ASP A 940 -15.73 27.44 14.33
C ASP A 940 -15.41 25.98 14.71
N LEU A 941 -14.20 25.71 15.17
CA LEU A 941 -13.80 24.38 15.66
C LEU A 941 -14.72 23.85 16.77
N ARG A 942 -15.12 24.70 17.73
CA ARG A 942 -15.95 24.26 18.88
C ARG A 942 -17.43 24.05 18.54
N ASN A 943 -17.87 24.44 17.36
CA ASN A 943 -19.26 24.47 16.98
C ASN A 943 -19.77 23.04 16.64
N PRO A 944 -20.76 22.49 17.38
CA PRO A 944 -21.28 21.14 17.16
C PRO A 944 -22.09 20.99 15.86
N ASN A 945 -22.53 22.11 15.26
CA ASN A 945 -23.15 22.14 13.94
C ASN A 945 -22.10 22.15 12.80
N LEU A 946 -20.83 22.37 13.13
CA LEU A 946 -19.71 22.26 12.21
C LEU A 946 -18.97 20.93 12.48
N LEU A 947 -17.73 20.99 12.96
CA LEU A 947 -16.85 19.83 13.09
C LEU A 947 -16.90 19.15 14.46
N TRP A 948 -17.30 19.85 15.53
CA TRP A 948 -17.19 19.33 16.89
C TRP A 948 -18.13 18.15 17.16
N THR A 949 -17.60 17.13 17.85
CA THR A 949 -18.36 15.98 18.38
C THR A 949 -17.80 15.60 19.76
N LYS A 950 -18.52 14.76 20.50
CA LYS A 950 -18.03 14.15 21.75
C LYS A 950 -17.12 12.91 21.53
N TYR A 951 -16.51 12.81 20.35
CA TYR A 951 -15.73 11.68 19.86
C TYR A 951 -14.49 12.11 19.03
N GLY A 952 -14.25 13.42 18.87
CA GLY A 952 -13.30 13.99 17.91
C GLY A 952 -13.94 14.97 16.92
N LEU A 953 -13.18 15.46 15.95
CA LEU A 953 -13.62 16.35 14.85
C LEU A 953 -14.02 15.57 13.61
N ARG A 954 -15.16 15.94 13.01
CA ARG A 954 -15.60 15.49 11.67
C ARG A 954 -14.61 15.88 10.60
N SER A 955 -14.49 15.03 9.57
CA SER A 955 -13.83 15.38 8.30
C SER A 955 -14.50 16.53 7.55
N LEU A 956 -15.84 16.64 7.63
CA LEU A 956 -16.63 17.66 6.94
C LEU A 956 -17.80 18.15 7.83
N ALA A 957 -18.08 19.45 7.80
CA ALA A 957 -19.13 20.07 8.62
C ALA A 957 -20.54 19.63 8.21
N LYS A 958 -21.44 19.45 9.19
CA LYS A 958 -22.86 19.09 8.95
C LYS A 958 -23.61 20.11 8.09
N THR A 959 -23.16 21.36 8.07
CA THR A 959 -23.73 22.43 7.21
C THR A 959 -23.30 22.32 5.74
N SER A 960 -22.30 21.50 5.41
CA SER A 960 -21.83 21.39 4.02
C SER A 960 -22.84 20.65 3.15
N PRO A 961 -23.12 21.10 1.91
CA PRO A 961 -23.96 20.39 0.96
C PRO A 961 -23.50 18.96 0.65
N MET A 962 -22.28 18.57 0.99
CA MET A 962 -21.70 17.24 0.72
C MET A 962 -21.64 16.31 1.95
N TYR A 963 -22.04 16.78 3.14
CA TYR A 963 -22.04 15.97 4.36
C TYR A 963 -22.88 14.69 4.20
N ASN A 964 -22.27 13.55 4.54
CA ASN A 964 -22.83 12.21 4.45
C ASN A 964 -23.37 11.82 3.05
N LYS A 965 -22.98 12.52 1.97
CA LYS A 965 -23.37 12.18 0.59
C LYS A 965 -22.40 11.21 -0.06
N ARG A 966 -22.93 10.05 -0.49
CA ARG A 966 -22.29 9.12 -1.43
C ARG A 966 -21.71 9.84 -2.65
N ASN A 967 -20.56 9.40 -3.16
CA ASN A 967 -19.99 10.02 -4.37
C ASN A 967 -20.57 9.44 -5.67
N THR A 968 -20.95 8.17 -5.68
CA THR A 968 -21.64 7.49 -6.79
C THR A 968 -22.88 6.76 -6.26
N GLU A 969 -23.46 5.81 -7.00
CA GLU A 969 -24.46 4.91 -6.43
C GLU A 969 -23.87 3.96 -5.37
N HIS A 970 -22.62 3.53 -5.60
CA HIS A 970 -21.96 2.48 -4.81
C HIS A 970 -20.96 3.03 -3.78
N ASP A 971 -20.27 4.13 -4.07
CA ASP A 971 -19.29 4.74 -3.15
C ASP A 971 -19.98 5.37 -1.92
N PRO A 972 -19.79 4.85 -0.70
CA PRO A 972 -20.23 5.53 0.51
C PRO A 972 -19.44 6.82 0.75
N PRO A 973 -19.95 7.76 1.58
CA PRO A 973 -19.15 8.88 2.07
C PRO A 973 -17.97 8.38 2.92
N TYR A 974 -16.77 8.94 2.72
CA TYR A 974 -15.54 8.51 3.40
C TYR A 974 -14.95 9.67 4.23
N TRP A 975 -14.47 10.73 3.57
CA TRP A 975 -13.99 11.98 4.15
C TRP A 975 -15.10 13.06 4.22
N ARG A 976 -16.37 12.63 4.33
CA ARG A 976 -17.57 13.50 4.26
C ARG A 976 -18.39 13.54 5.55
N GLY A 977 -17.77 13.35 6.70
CA GLY A 977 -18.47 13.34 8.00
C GLY A 977 -17.73 12.57 9.10
N PRO A 978 -17.28 11.31 8.85
CA PRO A 978 -16.55 10.51 9.83
C PRO A 978 -15.29 11.18 10.40
N ILE A 979 -14.82 10.65 11.53
CA ILE A 979 -13.74 11.15 12.35
C ILE A 979 -12.49 10.29 12.10
N TRP A 980 -11.41 10.92 11.65
CA TRP A 980 -10.14 10.26 11.31
C TRP A 980 -9.02 10.74 12.24
N ILE A 981 -8.24 9.80 12.78
CA ILE A 981 -7.35 10.07 13.92
C ILE A 981 -6.07 10.80 13.52
N ASN A 982 -5.57 10.60 12.30
CA ASN A 982 -4.45 11.35 11.71
C ASN A 982 -4.65 12.88 11.77
N ILE A 983 -5.75 13.39 11.20
CA ILE A 983 -6.00 14.83 11.19
C ILE A 983 -6.39 15.35 12.58
N ASN A 984 -7.13 14.55 13.35
CA ASN A 984 -7.46 14.90 14.74
C ASN A 984 -6.19 15.06 15.60
N TYR A 985 -5.22 14.15 15.52
CA TYR A 985 -3.93 14.27 16.19
C TYR A 985 -3.20 15.56 15.80
N LEU A 986 -3.16 15.89 14.51
CA LEU A 986 -2.51 17.11 14.03
C LEU A 986 -3.20 18.39 14.54
N VAL A 987 -4.53 18.41 14.64
CA VAL A 987 -5.26 19.55 15.22
C VAL A 987 -5.03 19.63 16.73
N VAL A 988 -5.04 18.50 17.47
CA VAL A 988 -4.73 18.49 18.91
C VAL A 988 -3.30 18.98 19.17
N ARG A 989 -2.31 18.55 18.36
CA ARG A 989 -0.93 19.05 18.40
C ARG A 989 -0.88 20.57 18.22
N ALA A 990 -1.56 21.09 17.20
CA ALA A 990 -1.61 22.53 16.94
C ALA A 990 -2.24 23.30 18.11
N LEU A 991 -3.36 22.81 18.66
CA LEU A 991 -4.02 23.41 19.84
C LEU A 991 -3.10 23.41 21.07
N HIS A 992 -2.31 22.35 21.27
CA HIS A 992 -1.27 22.26 22.31
C HIS A 992 -0.08 23.22 22.08
N ASN A 993 0.20 23.60 20.83
CA ASN A 993 1.18 24.64 20.52
C ASN A 993 0.62 26.04 20.82
N TYR A 994 -0.58 26.37 20.30
CA TYR A 994 -1.23 27.68 20.54
C TYR A 994 -1.69 27.89 21.99
N SER A 995 -1.82 26.85 22.81
CA SER A 995 -2.06 26.99 24.27
C SER A 995 -0.81 27.41 25.07
N LYS A 996 0.39 27.25 24.49
CA LYS A 996 1.67 27.63 25.12
C LYS A 996 2.23 28.97 24.63
N ILE A 997 1.70 29.49 23.52
CA ILE A 997 2.08 30.80 22.97
C ILE A 997 1.22 31.89 23.61
N GLU A 998 1.84 32.95 24.12
CA GLU A 998 1.12 34.11 24.64
C GLU A 998 0.33 34.81 23.52
N GLY A 999 -0.95 35.08 23.77
CA GLY A 999 -1.82 35.74 22.79
C GLY A 999 -3.30 35.75 23.20
N PRO A 1000 -4.15 36.55 22.52
CA PRO A 1000 -5.56 36.71 22.87
C PRO A 1000 -6.38 35.41 22.79
N HIS A 1001 -5.91 34.43 22.03
CA HIS A 1001 -6.60 33.16 21.82
C HIS A 1001 -6.07 32.00 22.68
N GLN A 1002 -5.00 32.21 23.46
CA GLN A 1002 -4.29 31.15 24.20
C GLN A 1002 -5.24 30.31 25.08
N ALA A 1003 -6.03 30.97 25.93
CA ALA A 1003 -6.98 30.28 26.83
C ALA A 1003 -8.07 29.49 26.07
N ARG A 1004 -8.46 29.94 24.87
CA ARG A 1004 -9.39 29.21 24.00
C ARG A 1004 -8.72 27.97 23.41
N ALA A 1005 -7.45 28.08 22.98
CA ALA A 1005 -6.67 26.93 22.53
C ALA A 1005 -6.47 25.89 23.64
N THR A 1006 -6.18 26.31 24.89
CA THR A 1006 -6.06 25.41 26.06
C THR A 1006 -7.34 24.62 26.33
N LEU A 1007 -8.51 25.27 26.32
CA LEU A 1007 -9.79 24.60 26.52
C LEU A 1007 -10.07 23.57 25.42
N LEU A 1008 -9.89 23.96 24.15
CA LEU A 1008 -10.12 23.11 22.99
C LEU A 1008 -9.16 21.92 22.94
N TYR A 1009 -7.89 22.13 23.30
CA TYR A 1009 -6.89 21.09 23.42
C TYR A 1009 -7.35 20.00 24.40
N ASN A 1010 -7.65 20.39 25.65
CA ASN A 1010 -8.04 19.47 26.72
C ASN A 1010 -9.30 18.67 26.35
N GLU A 1011 -10.37 19.37 25.92
CA GLU A 1011 -11.63 18.71 25.59
C GLU A 1011 -11.50 17.81 24.35
N LEU A 1012 -10.80 18.24 23.29
CA LEU A 1012 -10.70 17.43 22.07
C LEU A 1012 -9.87 16.17 22.28
N ARG A 1013 -8.72 16.30 22.98
CA ARG A 1013 -7.86 15.18 23.38
C ARG A 1013 -8.67 14.12 24.11
N GLU A 1014 -9.41 14.52 25.14
CA GLU A 1014 -10.19 13.60 25.96
C GLU A 1014 -11.29 12.89 25.16
N ASN A 1015 -12.09 13.65 24.41
CA ASN A 1015 -13.16 13.09 23.55
C ASN A 1015 -12.65 12.02 22.57
N ILE A 1016 -11.41 12.13 22.07
CA ILE A 1016 -10.80 11.13 21.19
C ILE A 1016 -10.37 9.89 22.00
N ILE A 1017 -9.62 10.09 23.09
CA ILE A 1017 -9.08 9.00 23.93
C ILE A 1017 -10.24 8.16 24.50
N THR A 1018 -11.23 8.79 25.14
CA THR A 1018 -12.40 8.08 25.69
C THR A 1018 -13.15 7.28 24.62
N ASN A 1019 -13.28 7.82 23.39
CA ASN A 1019 -14.02 7.14 22.32
C ASN A 1019 -13.28 5.91 21.78
N ILE A 1020 -11.96 6.02 21.57
CA ILE A 1020 -11.14 4.92 21.05
C ILE A 1020 -11.06 3.80 22.10
N LEU A 1021 -10.81 4.13 23.37
CA LEU A 1021 -10.82 3.17 24.48
C LEU A 1021 -12.15 2.41 24.56
N ARG A 1022 -13.28 3.13 24.54
CA ARG A 1022 -14.63 2.52 24.60
C ARG A 1022 -14.87 1.54 23.44
N GLU A 1023 -14.52 1.91 22.21
CA GLU A 1023 -14.71 1.00 21.07
C GLU A 1023 -13.71 -0.16 21.06
N TYR A 1024 -12.49 0.02 21.58
CA TYR A 1024 -11.54 -1.08 21.78
C TYR A 1024 -12.03 -2.08 22.82
N GLN A 1025 -12.46 -1.63 24.01
CA GLN A 1025 -13.06 -2.49 25.05
C GLN A 1025 -14.30 -3.24 24.52
N LYS A 1026 -15.13 -2.58 23.71
CA LYS A 1026 -16.37 -3.11 23.14
C LYS A 1026 -16.18 -4.08 21.96
N THR A 1027 -15.13 -3.91 21.16
CA THR A 1027 -14.97 -4.63 19.87
C THR A 1027 -13.65 -5.38 19.71
N GLY A 1028 -12.71 -5.25 20.65
CA GLY A 1028 -11.38 -5.87 20.58
C GLY A 1028 -10.39 -5.20 19.61
N TYR A 1029 -10.80 -4.16 18.88
CA TYR A 1029 -10.03 -3.59 17.77
C TYR A 1029 -9.95 -2.05 17.79
N ILE A 1030 -8.84 -1.53 17.26
CA ILE A 1030 -8.72 -0.12 16.81
C ILE A 1030 -9.19 -0.05 15.35
N TRP A 1031 -9.86 1.04 14.98
CA TRP A 1031 -10.53 1.22 13.69
C TRP A 1031 -9.96 2.38 12.89
N GLU A 1032 -10.12 2.32 11.57
CA GLU A 1032 -9.65 3.30 10.59
C GLU A 1032 -10.23 4.70 10.81
N GLN A 1033 -11.54 4.74 11.06
CA GLN A 1033 -12.35 5.95 11.25
C GLN A 1033 -13.50 5.67 12.23
N TYR A 1034 -14.08 6.74 12.78
CA TYR A 1034 -15.14 6.66 13.80
C TYR A 1034 -16.37 7.47 13.38
N ASN A 1035 -17.56 6.97 13.71
CA ASN A 1035 -18.82 7.57 13.34
C ASN A 1035 -19.09 8.87 14.11
N ASP A 1036 -19.44 9.97 13.43
CA ASP A 1036 -19.56 11.29 14.07
C ASP A 1036 -20.83 11.51 14.92
N VAL A 1037 -21.79 10.59 14.83
CA VAL A 1037 -23.07 10.64 15.55
C VAL A 1037 -23.10 9.66 16.74
N THR A 1038 -22.47 8.50 16.59
CA THR A 1038 -22.49 7.42 17.59
C THR A 1038 -21.14 7.15 18.25
N GLY A 1039 -20.03 7.58 17.65
CA GLY A 1039 -18.67 7.27 18.05
C GLY A 1039 -18.23 5.84 17.70
N ALA A 1040 -19.08 5.04 17.04
CA ALA A 1040 -18.79 3.65 16.70
C ALA A 1040 -17.62 3.52 15.71
N GLY A 1041 -16.80 2.46 15.85
CA GLY A 1041 -15.75 2.15 14.89
C GLY A 1041 -16.31 1.81 13.49
N GLN A 1042 -15.66 2.31 12.43
CA GLN A 1042 -16.03 2.09 11.04
C GLN A 1042 -14.79 1.88 10.15
N GLY A 1043 -14.99 1.37 8.94
CA GLY A 1043 -13.89 1.07 8.01
C GLY A 1043 -13.16 -0.23 8.35
N CYS A 1044 -11.88 -0.31 8.02
CA CYS A 1044 -11.06 -1.48 8.29
C CYS A 1044 -10.56 -1.58 9.75
N ARG A 1045 -10.20 -2.81 10.15
CA ARG A 1045 -9.89 -3.28 11.52
C ARG A 1045 -9.08 -4.59 11.44
N PRO A 1046 -8.09 -4.84 12.33
CA PRO A 1046 -7.41 -3.84 13.13
C PRO A 1046 -6.76 -2.80 12.21
N PHE A 1047 -6.98 -1.53 12.51
CA PHE A 1047 -6.28 -0.42 11.88
C PHE A 1047 -5.35 0.19 12.91
N THR A 1048 -4.14 -0.35 12.95
CA THR A 1048 -3.08 0.07 13.87
C THR A 1048 -2.02 0.91 13.14
N GLY A 1049 -2.40 1.48 11.99
CA GLY A 1049 -1.73 2.63 11.38
C GLY A 1049 -1.95 3.93 12.16
N TRP A 1050 -2.40 5.01 11.52
CA TRP A 1050 -2.55 6.32 12.18
C TRP A 1050 -3.46 6.32 13.42
N SER A 1051 -4.38 5.39 13.59
CA SER A 1051 -5.25 5.37 14.78
C SER A 1051 -4.49 5.01 16.06
N THR A 1052 -3.28 4.45 15.94
CA THR A 1052 -2.32 4.27 17.03
C THR A 1052 -1.78 5.61 17.57
N LEU A 1053 -1.97 6.75 16.88
CA LEU A 1053 -1.61 8.09 17.38
C LEU A 1053 -2.33 8.46 18.68
N VAL A 1054 -3.40 7.74 19.05
CA VAL A 1054 -4.00 7.79 20.39
C VAL A 1054 -2.98 7.61 21.52
N LEU A 1055 -1.91 6.82 21.32
CA LEU A 1055 -0.80 6.70 22.25
C LEU A 1055 -0.11 8.06 22.50
N LEU A 1056 0.18 8.81 21.44
CA LEU A 1056 0.80 10.14 21.55
C LEU A 1056 -0.16 11.19 22.13
N LEU A 1057 -1.48 10.98 21.99
CA LEU A 1057 -2.49 11.76 22.72
C LEU A 1057 -2.45 11.45 24.23
N MET A 1058 -2.45 10.17 24.60
CA MET A 1058 -2.40 9.72 26.00
C MET A 1058 -1.12 10.20 26.69
N SER A 1059 0.05 9.96 26.09
CA SER A 1059 1.34 10.39 26.64
C SER A 1059 1.58 11.90 26.52
N GLU A 1060 0.77 12.62 25.75
CA GLU A 1060 0.97 14.03 25.38
C GLU A 1060 2.34 14.28 24.69
N THR A 1061 2.88 13.26 24.02
CA THR A 1061 4.15 13.33 23.29
C THR A 1061 3.92 13.99 21.93
N TYR A 1062 3.62 15.28 21.97
CA TYR A 1062 3.47 16.15 20.81
C TYR A 1062 4.83 16.63 20.33
N VAL A 1063 5.18 16.24 19.11
CA VAL A 1063 6.48 16.51 18.48
C VAL A 1063 6.30 17.15 17.10
#